data_AF-L1QMU8-F1
#
_entry.id   AF-L1QMU8-F1
#
_cell.length_a   1.000
_cell.length_b   1.000
_cell.length_c   1.000
_cell.angle_alpha   90.00
_cell.angle_beta   90.00
_cell.angle_gamma   90.00
#
_symmetry.space_group_name_H-M   'P 1'
#
loop_
_entity.id
_entity.type
_entity.pdbx_description
1 polymer ?
#
loop_
_entity_poly.entity_id
_entity_poly.type
_entity_poly.pdbx_seq_one_letter_code
_entity_poly.pdbx_strand_id
1 'polypeptide(L)'
;MRSVKKIVAAVVIAGVACQILPVEAIAAQLNTVAPPEAFGALPNDSQVQYHEEELAAFIHFGMNTFTNSEWGNGRENPNSFNPTDLNTDEWVRVLKEAGFKRVILVGKHHDGFCLWPSKVTEHDVESSTDWQASQGGNGDVLAALSESCTKYDMDMGIYLSPWDANAESYGYGTGTDDATDTNGDYNEYYMTQLREILGNPKYGNNGKFVEVWMDGAKGSGAAAQQYKFDDWFNLIEELQPGALVFSPYGTGIRWIGNESGRAGDPAWSKVNLKRIRDRYDAGYGDEQAYLNNGDPEGDIWSVGECDVSLTSGWFWHNGNGPKSMEQLTNIYFSSVGRGQPLLLNVAPDNTGNFTAEDIERLQEFAAAINNSFDENLAGQSTVTAEASEIRGNSNDYSPANVLDDDDDSYWTMDDGQTTGSLTINLGEEKVFDIVSIEEYIKLGQRISEFSVEVSSDGQNWKKFGEGYTIGAKRLVRGTPVTASQIRINIEGSLAVPLIENVEVYKADEAFEMESIVPLGTEFIDNVQFDNKDAWTQESIGINSTGMYTSSAGVHSSFTFTGTKAWVIGTLDPNHGIMEVWIDGEKVDEVDTYKATRSISQILYTTDDLAYGEHTVKIVVKGEKNAAARGQAIGLDGAYYLNNNGAGMFEIENTSYNVNEGDSIDVTIKRVGGSTGEATVHFSTSPDSAVHGRHYQDVNTIVEFADGQDTATVSIPTIDNTEKSGNLKFYCNIDTPTNSSIIGFNKKTEVTIIDNDMEQEIDEPYTEERPFIFPNKADEAKVLEAEHFTLEAIEGDKYVRITEDSQASNGKKVGWFEPGNKIKVPFFTKRAGVYTVNVTYQSGRSEGNLNKLNWSGTNVVEGSVSVPGTGNQQPIPFINTSFDIEITEAGAGELIFTADSQASPNIDFFEIVPKELEAGPHGEENPIILSDDEVIIEAETLELDGQGGEIESKDGASEGKLVGWLGKTTRGNAWLNMWLNSDKSAEYDIEVKYFAGANNVLYYENIDGSVSGSIECPTTSPNFSTVKFRVSLNEGLDRIKFFNNDASTVNIDTIKITKVEEEVIEEQTGINMTV
;
A
#
# COMPACT_ATOMS: atom_id res chain seq x y z
N MET A 1 -17.06 12.94 -30.37
CA MET A 1 -17.83 13.15 -31.63
C MET A 1 -19.23 12.58 -31.49
N ARG A 2 -20.28 13.39 -31.34
CA ARG A 2 -21.66 13.04 -31.73
C ARG A 2 -22.51 14.32 -31.78
N SER A 3 -23.21 14.48 -32.90
CA SER A 3 -23.85 15.71 -33.34
C SER A 3 -25.33 15.79 -32.94
N VAL A 4 -25.68 16.88 -32.26
CA VAL A 4 -26.87 17.75 -32.37
C VAL A 4 -28.09 17.25 -33.17
N LYS A 5 -29.23 17.08 -32.47
CA LYS A 5 -30.65 17.09 -32.92
C LYS A 5 -31.50 17.20 -31.63
N LYS A 6 -32.51 18.05 -31.40
CA LYS A 6 -33.45 18.94 -32.13
C LYS A 6 -33.99 19.94 -31.09
N ILE A 7 -34.08 21.25 -31.35
CA ILE A 7 -35.19 22.04 -31.95
C ILE A 7 -36.51 22.08 -31.15
N VAL A 8 -36.73 23.27 -30.59
CA VAL A 8 -37.95 23.88 -30.04
C VAL A 8 -39.06 24.03 -31.10
N ALA A 9 -40.33 23.80 -30.74
CA ALA A 9 -41.47 24.19 -31.57
C ALA A 9 -42.60 24.81 -30.73
N ALA A 10 -43.01 26.03 -31.10
CA ALA A 10 -44.16 26.74 -30.56
C ALA A 10 -45.06 27.29 -31.71
N VAL A 11 -46.32 26.82 -31.69
CA VAL A 11 -47.62 27.48 -32.00
C VAL A 11 -47.90 28.10 -33.40
N VAL A 12 -49.01 27.68 -34.04
CA VAL A 12 -50.22 28.49 -34.42
C VAL A 12 -51.15 27.73 -35.43
N ILE A 13 -52.33 27.35 -34.91
CA ILE A 13 -53.73 27.42 -35.43
C ILE A 13 -54.04 27.26 -36.95
N ALA A 14 -54.88 26.27 -37.29
CA ALA A 14 -56.24 26.39 -37.92
C ALA A 14 -56.59 25.20 -38.84
N GLY A 15 -57.76 24.56 -38.65
CA GLY A 15 -58.37 23.74 -39.72
C GLY A 15 -59.28 22.54 -39.37
N VAL A 16 -60.34 22.75 -38.57
CA VAL A 16 -61.71 22.20 -38.72
C VAL A 16 -61.93 20.79 -39.36
N ALA A 17 -62.41 19.84 -38.53
CA ALA A 17 -63.69 19.09 -38.64
C ALA A 17 -63.64 17.55 -38.48
N CYS A 18 -64.58 17.07 -37.63
CA CYS A 18 -65.16 15.72 -37.53
C CYS A 18 -64.28 14.62 -36.89
N GLN A 19 -64.67 13.87 -35.85
CA GLN A 19 -65.96 13.66 -35.20
C GLN A 19 -65.72 13.21 -33.74
N ILE A 20 -66.59 13.69 -32.84
CA ILE A 20 -66.64 13.41 -31.40
C ILE A 20 -67.61 12.25 -31.16
N LEU A 21 -67.23 11.27 -30.33
CA LEU A 21 -68.09 10.61 -29.32
C LEU A 21 -67.20 9.99 -28.22
N PRO A 22 -67.71 9.83 -26.98
CA PRO A 22 -67.07 10.35 -25.78
C PRO A 22 -66.32 9.27 -25.01
N VAL A 23 -65.12 9.61 -24.54
CA VAL A 23 -64.57 8.98 -23.33
C VAL A 23 -64.80 9.98 -22.23
N GLU A 24 -65.58 9.57 -21.23
CA GLU A 24 -65.68 10.27 -19.95
C GLU A 24 -64.27 10.42 -19.39
N ALA A 25 -63.68 11.59 -19.58
CA ALA A 25 -62.49 11.98 -18.86
C ALA A 25 -62.91 12.12 -17.40
N ILE A 26 -62.63 11.08 -16.63
CA ILE A 26 -62.46 11.20 -15.18
C ILE A 26 -61.37 12.26 -15.02
N ALA A 27 -61.78 13.48 -14.68
CA ALA A 27 -60.88 14.49 -14.16
C ALA A 27 -60.36 13.96 -12.83
N ALA A 28 -59.26 13.20 -12.86
CA ALA A 28 -58.43 13.03 -11.70
C ALA A 28 -57.89 14.42 -11.36
N GLN A 29 -58.37 14.98 -10.25
CA GLN A 29 -57.73 16.13 -9.61
C GLN A 29 -56.27 15.75 -9.40
N LEU A 30 -55.36 16.39 -10.13
CA LEU A 30 -53.94 16.43 -9.79
C LEU A 30 -53.85 17.20 -8.47
N ASN A 31 -53.94 16.47 -7.35
CA ASN A 31 -53.40 16.95 -6.08
C ASN A 31 -51.90 16.87 -6.23
N THR A 32 -51.26 17.96 -6.63
CA THR A 32 -49.80 18.09 -6.57
C THR A 32 -49.41 18.04 -5.10
N VAL A 33 -48.75 16.97 -4.67
CA VAL A 33 -48.21 16.86 -3.31
C VAL A 33 -46.98 17.77 -3.24
N ALA A 34 -46.92 18.68 -2.27
CA ALA A 34 -45.82 19.64 -2.16
C ALA A 34 -44.55 18.94 -1.64
N PRO A 35 -43.34 19.37 -2.05
CA PRO A 35 -42.10 18.85 -1.50
C PRO A 35 -41.97 19.13 -0.01
N PRO A 36 -41.20 18.32 0.73
CA PRO A 36 -40.81 18.64 2.10
C PRO A 36 -40.15 20.02 2.19
N GLU A 37 -40.38 20.74 3.28
CA GLU A 37 -39.63 21.98 3.54
C GLU A 37 -38.14 21.68 3.71
N ALA A 38 -37.29 22.62 3.28
CA ALA A 38 -35.86 22.57 3.51
C ALA A 38 -35.54 22.55 5.02
N PHE A 39 -34.50 21.83 5.43
CA PHE A 39 -34.19 21.61 6.84
C PHE A 39 -32.75 22.02 7.17
N GLY A 40 -32.58 22.87 8.19
CA GLY A 40 -31.26 23.30 8.65
C GLY A 40 -30.52 24.18 7.63
N ALA A 41 -29.19 24.18 7.72
CA ALA A 41 -28.35 24.85 6.74
C ALA A 41 -28.34 24.08 5.41
N LEU A 42 -28.27 24.81 4.30
CA LEU A 42 -28.31 24.25 2.94
C LEU A 42 -26.98 24.47 2.22
N PRO A 43 -26.52 23.51 1.41
CA PRO A 43 -25.39 23.73 0.52
C PRO A 43 -25.74 24.73 -0.58
N ASN A 44 -24.75 25.47 -1.06
CA ASN A 44 -24.84 26.16 -2.35
C ASN A 44 -24.37 25.23 -3.50
N ASP A 45 -24.57 25.67 -4.75
CA ASP A 45 -24.23 24.87 -5.94
C ASP A 45 -22.76 24.42 -5.97
N SER A 46 -21.82 25.28 -5.55
CA SER A 46 -20.39 24.92 -5.49
C SER A 46 -20.10 23.85 -4.43
N GLN A 47 -20.82 23.85 -3.30
CA GLN A 47 -20.69 22.83 -2.25
C GLN A 47 -21.32 21.51 -2.66
N VAL A 48 -22.45 21.55 -3.38
CA VAL A 48 -23.04 20.36 -4.00
C VAL A 48 -22.06 19.77 -5.01
N GLN A 49 -21.53 20.60 -5.93
CA GLN A 49 -20.52 20.19 -6.91
C GLN A 49 -19.31 19.55 -6.23
N TYR A 50 -18.81 20.11 -5.12
CA TYR A 50 -17.63 19.53 -4.47
C TYR A 50 -17.92 18.16 -3.84
N HIS A 51 -19.11 17.97 -3.28
CA HIS A 51 -19.54 16.65 -2.80
C HIS A 51 -19.63 15.62 -3.93
N GLU A 52 -20.17 16.01 -5.09
CA GLU A 52 -20.26 15.16 -6.30
C GLU A 52 -18.89 14.87 -6.93
N GLU A 53 -17.93 15.79 -6.82
CA GLU A 53 -16.58 15.62 -7.35
C GLU A 53 -15.79 14.52 -6.63
N GLU A 54 -16.04 14.35 -5.33
CA GLU A 54 -15.43 13.38 -4.40
C GLU A 54 -13.91 13.50 -4.20
N LEU A 55 -13.14 13.56 -5.29
CA LEU A 55 -11.67 13.49 -5.32
C LEU A 55 -11.04 14.81 -5.75
N ALA A 56 -10.29 15.41 -4.84
CA ALA A 56 -9.42 16.56 -5.04
C ALA A 56 -7.95 16.18 -4.82
N ALA A 57 -7.05 16.79 -5.58
CA ALA A 57 -5.61 16.61 -5.42
C ALA A 57 -4.99 17.86 -4.79
N PHE A 58 -4.02 17.67 -3.90
CA PHE A 58 -3.18 18.75 -3.36
C PHE A 58 -1.77 18.61 -3.93
N ILE A 59 -1.11 19.73 -4.25
CA ILE A 59 0.29 19.74 -4.69
C ILE A 59 1.09 20.68 -3.79
N HIS A 60 1.86 20.08 -2.88
CA HIS A 60 2.93 20.75 -2.15
C HIS A 60 4.24 20.62 -2.93
N PHE A 61 4.65 21.73 -3.54
CA PHE A 61 5.90 21.86 -4.26
C PHE A 61 6.47 23.25 -4.00
N GLY A 62 7.78 23.38 -3.81
CA GLY A 62 8.35 24.69 -3.52
C GLY A 62 9.71 24.60 -2.86
N MET A 63 10.12 25.67 -2.17
CA MET A 63 11.43 25.76 -1.53
C MET A 63 11.76 24.55 -0.65
N ASN A 64 10.76 24.11 0.11
CA ASN A 64 10.79 22.96 1.00
C ASN A 64 11.18 21.63 0.33
N THR A 65 10.82 21.41 -0.93
CA THR A 65 11.27 20.25 -1.73
C THR A 65 12.80 20.25 -1.91
N PHE A 66 13.41 21.44 -2.03
CA PHE A 66 14.85 21.61 -2.27
C PHE A 66 15.67 21.75 -0.98
N THR A 67 15.02 22.10 0.12
CA THR A 67 15.64 22.15 1.46
C THR A 67 15.37 20.90 2.29
N ASN A 68 14.65 19.92 1.74
CA ASN A 68 14.28 18.67 2.39
C ASN A 68 13.60 18.91 3.74
N SER A 69 12.63 19.82 3.78
CA SER A 69 11.94 20.24 5.01
C SER A 69 10.43 20.33 4.82
N GLU A 70 9.65 19.91 5.81
CA GLU A 70 8.20 20.10 5.79
C GLU A 70 7.82 21.58 5.96
N TRP A 71 8.50 22.30 6.87
CA TRP A 71 8.30 23.73 7.13
C TRP A 71 9.62 24.50 6.96
N GLY A 72 9.62 25.47 6.05
CA GLY A 72 10.74 26.40 5.90
C GLY A 72 10.65 27.56 6.90
N ASN A 73 11.75 28.31 7.00
CA ASN A 73 11.94 29.42 7.94
C ASN A 73 11.91 30.81 7.27
N GLY A 74 11.72 30.87 5.95
CA GLY A 74 11.60 32.10 5.16
C GLY A 74 12.92 32.83 4.92
N ARG A 75 14.06 32.17 5.16
CA ARG A 75 15.42 32.71 4.88
C ARG A 75 16.18 31.86 3.89
N GLU A 76 15.49 30.92 3.25
CA GLU A 76 16.03 30.09 2.20
C GLU A 76 16.53 30.98 1.05
N ASN A 77 17.57 30.51 0.37
CA ASN A 77 18.07 31.20 -0.81
C ASN A 77 17.09 30.92 -1.98
N PRO A 78 16.48 31.94 -2.61
CA PRO A 78 15.61 31.73 -3.78
C PRO A 78 16.23 30.86 -4.87
N ASN A 79 17.55 30.94 -5.09
CA ASN A 79 18.26 30.10 -6.07
C ASN A 79 18.33 28.60 -5.71
N SER A 80 18.00 28.20 -4.48
CA SER A 80 17.89 26.78 -4.13
C SER A 80 16.68 26.13 -4.80
N PHE A 81 15.63 26.90 -5.11
CA PHE A 81 14.51 26.42 -5.90
C PHE A 81 14.94 26.27 -7.36
N ASN A 82 15.27 25.05 -7.80
CA ASN A 82 15.80 24.82 -9.15
C ASN A 82 15.38 23.45 -9.73
N PRO A 83 14.09 23.24 -10.04
CA PRO A 83 13.66 22.01 -10.69
C PRO A 83 14.27 21.91 -12.09
N THR A 84 14.87 20.76 -12.37
CA THR A 84 15.62 20.51 -13.59
C THR A 84 14.75 20.09 -14.77
N ASP A 85 13.56 19.54 -14.50
CA ASP A 85 12.64 18.98 -15.50
C ASP A 85 11.16 19.14 -15.08
N LEU A 86 10.79 20.35 -14.63
CA LEU A 86 9.42 20.65 -14.18
C LEU A 86 8.37 20.32 -15.24
N ASN A 87 7.41 19.46 -14.91
CA ASN A 87 6.39 18.99 -15.86
C ASN A 87 4.96 19.01 -15.28
N THR A 88 4.37 20.20 -15.20
CA THR A 88 2.97 20.36 -14.74
C THR A 88 1.93 19.69 -15.65
N ASP A 89 2.27 19.38 -16.91
CA ASP A 89 1.36 18.67 -17.82
C ASP A 89 1.24 17.19 -17.43
N GLU A 90 2.33 16.59 -16.95
CA GLU A 90 2.35 15.25 -16.36
C GLU A 90 1.45 15.22 -15.12
N TRP A 91 1.65 16.17 -14.19
CA TRP A 91 0.87 16.20 -12.94
C TRP A 91 -0.64 16.21 -13.20
N VAL A 92 -1.12 17.14 -14.04
CA VAL A 92 -2.55 17.27 -14.31
C VAL A 92 -3.08 16.07 -15.11
N ARG A 93 -2.31 15.55 -16.06
CA ARG A 93 -2.70 14.39 -16.85
C ARG A 93 -2.88 13.15 -15.97
N VAL A 94 -1.90 12.84 -15.13
CA VAL A 94 -1.95 11.67 -14.22
C VAL A 94 -3.12 11.80 -13.26
N LEU A 95 -3.31 12.97 -12.63
CA LEU A 95 -4.44 13.19 -11.73
C LEU A 95 -5.79 13.08 -12.45
N LYS A 96 -5.92 13.63 -13.67
CA LYS A 96 -7.16 13.54 -14.46
C LYS A 96 -7.46 12.10 -14.86
N GLU A 97 -6.45 11.35 -15.30
CA GLU A 97 -6.55 9.93 -15.64
C GLU A 97 -6.92 9.08 -14.41
N ALA A 98 -6.43 9.47 -13.22
CA ALA A 98 -6.75 8.83 -11.94
C ALA A 98 -8.11 9.24 -11.35
N GLY A 99 -8.88 10.10 -12.03
CA GLY A 99 -10.27 10.43 -11.66
C GLY A 99 -10.46 11.72 -10.86
N PHE A 100 -9.39 12.38 -10.41
CA PHE A 100 -9.46 13.65 -9.69
C PHE A 100 -10.17 14.73 -10.53
N LYS A 101 -10.98 15.56 -9.86
CA LYS A 101 -11.77 16.61 -10.52
C LYS A 101 -11.22 18.02 -10.32
N ARG A 102 -10.47 18.22 -9.24
CA ARG A 102 -9.75 19.46 -8.96
C ARG A 102 -8.32 19.23 -8.47
N VAL A 103 -7.47 20.24 -8.67
CA VAL A 103 -6.12 20.31 -8.11
C VAL A 103 -5.91 21.63 -7.36
N ILE A 104 -5.41 21.57 -6.14
CA ILE A 104 -5.06 22.72 -5.31
C ILE A 104 -3.54 22.84 -5.30
N LEU A 105 -3.00 23.94 -5.78
CA LEU A 105 -1.56 24.21 -5.73
C LEU A 105 -1.21 25.01 -4.47
N VAL A 106 -0.15 24.62 -3.78
CA VAL A 106 0.52 25.49 -2.81
C VAL A 106 1.28 26.58 -3.54
N GLY A 107 0.62 27.71 -3.76
CA GLY A 107 1.23 28.87 -4.42
C GLY A 107 2.26 29.57 -3.53
N LYS A 108 2.01 29.58 -2.21
CA LYS A 108 2.92 30.08 -1.19
C LYS A 108 2.73 29.31 0.12
N HIS A 109 3.77 28.63 0.59
CA HIS A 109 3.77 27.90 1.86
C HIS A 109 4.22 28.80 3.04
N HIS A 110 4.38 28.27 4.25
CA HIS A 110 4.73 29.03 5.46
C HIS A 110 6.06 29.80 5.37
N ASP A 111 7.02 29.29 4.60
CA ASP A 111 8.28 29.96 4.29
C ASP A 111 8.09 31.28 3.52
N GLY A 112 6.94 31.47 2.88
CA GLY A 112 6.62 32.70 2.16
C GLY A 112 7.12 32.75 0.71
N PHE A 113 7.78 31.70 0.22
CA PHE A 113 8.27 31.66 -1.16
C PHE A 113 7.10 31.54 -2.16
N CYS A 114 7.00 32.49 -3.07
CA CYS A 114 5.90 32.54 -4.04
C CYS A 114 6.27 31.81 -5.35
N LEU A 115 5.41 30.89 -5.79
CA LEU A 115 5.58 30.10 -7.02
C LEU A 115 5.21 30.83 -8.33
N TRP A 116 4.95 32.13 -8.24
CA TRP A 116 4.69 33.05 -9.34
C TRP A 116 5.53 34.33 -9.14
N PRO A 117 5.85 35.09 -10.21
CA PRO A 117 6.54 36.37 -10.07
C PRO A 117 5.61 37.41 -9.45
N SER A 118 5.74 37.64 -8.14
CA SER A 118 4.88 38.52 -7.36
C SER A 118 5.45 39.94 -7.34
N LYS A 119 4.61 40.96 -7.45
CA LYS A 119 5.10 42.36 -7.49
C LYS A 119 5.42 42.92 -6.11
N VAL A 120 5.13 42.17 -5.05
CA VAL A 120 5.19 42.64 -3.66
C VAL A 120 6.28 41.97 -2.83
N THR A 121 7.00 40.98 -3.37
CA THR A 121 8.12 40.31 -2.69
C THR A 121 9.23 39.95 -3.67
N GLU A 122 10.47 39.86 -3.17
CA GLU A 122 11.60 39.27 -3.89
C GLU A 122 11.83 37.81 -3.50
N HIS A 123 11.07 37.27 -2.54
CA HIS A 123 11.13 35.86 -2.14
C HIS A 123 10.16 35.04 -2.99
N ASP A 124 10.49 34.92 -4.26
CA ASP A 124 9.66 34.25 -5.26
C ASP A 124 10.51 33.60 -6.36
N VAL A 125 9.83 32.97 -7.30
CA VAL A 125 10.47 32.31 -8.44
C VAL A 125 11.21 33.26 -9.40
N GLU A 126 10.92 34.56 -9.43
CA GLU A 126 11.67 35.52 -10.26
C GLU A 126 13.11 35.67 -9.74
N SER A 127 13.29 35.58 -8.42
CA SER A 127 14.59 35.61 -7.75
C SER A 127 15.38 34.30 -7.82
N SER A 128 14.78 33.19 -8.29
CA SER A 128 15.55 31.98 -8.63
C SER A 128 16.23 32.13 -9.99
N THR A 129 17.28 32.93 -10.03
CA THR A 129 18.03 33.30 -11.26
C THR A 129 18.55 32.10 -12.06
N ASP A 130 18.99 31.01 -11.41
CA ASP A 130 19.49 29.83 -12.13
C ASP A 130 18.35 29.05 -12.80
N TRP A 131 17.22 28.88 -12.10
CA TRP A 131 16.04 28.28 -12.67
C TRP A 131 15.44 29.16 -13.78
N GLN A 132 15.31 30.46 -13.54
CA GLN A 132 14.83 31.41 -14.55
C GLN A 132 15.68 31.37 -15.82
N ALA A 133 17.00 31.21 -15.71
CA ALA A 133 17.87 31.06 -16.87
C ALA A 133 17.53 29.81 -17.69
N SER A 134 17.17 28.69 -17.06
CA SER A 134 16.71 27.47 -17.75
C SER A 134 15.35 27.66 -18.42
N GLN A 135 14.50 28.52 -17.85
CA GLN A 135 13.15 28.85 -18.37
C GLN A 135 13.14 30.05 -19.34
N GLY A 136 14.30 30.55 -19.77
CA GLY A 136 14.38 31.71 -20.67
C GLY A 136 13.90 33.04 -20.05
N GLY A 137 13.93 33.13 -18.72
CA GLY A 137 13.58 34.32 -17.93
C GLY A 137 12.08 34.55 -17.76
N ASN A 138 11.23 33.54 -17.96
CA ASN A 138 9.78 33.66 -17.83
C ASN A 138 9.17 32.50 -17.01
N GLY A 139 9.94 31.91 -16.10
CA GLY A 139 9.48 30.82 -15.23
C GLY A 139 8.37 31.29 -14.30
N ASP A 140 7.26 30.55 -14.27
CA ASP A 140 6.07 30.81 -13.45
C ASP A 140 5.33 29.47 -13.30
N VAL A 141 5.45 28.82 -12.13
CA VAL A 141 4.90 27.48 -11.90
C VAL A 141 3.37 27.52 -11.88
N LEU A 142 2.80 28.55 -11.26
CA LEU A 142 1.35 28.75 -11.20
C LEU A 142 0.75 28.89 -12.60
N ALA A 143 1.41 29.61 -13.50
CA ALA A 143 0.99 29.70 -14.89
C ALA A 143 1.07 28.37 -15.65
N ALA A 144 2.17 27.63 -15.49
CA ALA A 144 2.36 26.35 -16.16
C ALA A 144 1.29 25.33 -15.74
N LEU A 145 0.98 25.27 -14.44
CA LEU A 145 -0.09 24.44 -13.93
C LEU A 145 -1.48 24.91 -14.41
N SER A 146 -1.72 26.23 -14.44
CA SER A 146 -3.00 26.79 -14.93
C SER A 146 -3.24 26.47 -16.41
N GLU A 147 -2.19 26.51 -17.24
CA GLU A 147 -2.27 26.09 -18.65
C GLU A 147 -2.60 24.60 -18.77
N SER A 148 -1.97 23.76 -17.96
CA SER A 148 -2.25 22.32 -17.91
C SER A 148 -3.68 22.03 -17.43
N CYS A 149 -4.15 22.71 -16.38
CA CYS A 149 -5.52 22.59 -15.89
C CYS A 149 -6.54 23.00 -16.97
N THR A 150 -6.28 24.11 -17.66
CA THR A 150 -7.10 24.57 -18.79
C THR A 150 -7.13 23.56 -19.94
N LYS A 151 -5.99 22.92 -20.23
CA LYS A 151 -5.87 21.91 -21.30
C LYS A 151 -6.70 20.66 -21.01
N TYR A 152 -6.71 20.18 -19.76
CA TYR A 152 -7.40 18.95 -19.35
C TYR A 152 -8.77 19.17 -18.71
N ASP A 153 -9.23 20.42 -18.64
CA ASP A 153 -10.46 20.82 -17.94
C ASP A 153 -10.47 20.28 -16.50
N MET A 154 -9.38 20.57 -15.77
CA MET A 154 -9.22 20.26 -14.36
C MET A 154 -9.54 21.53 -13.57
N ASP A 155 -10.48 21.46 -12.62
CA ASP A 155 -10.76 22.59 -11.76
C ASP A 155 -9.55 22.91 -10.86
N MET A 156 -9.36 24.19 -10.53
CA MET A 156 -8.15 24.64 -9.86
C MET A 156 -8.47 25.37 -8.57
N GLY A 157 -7.77 25.00 -7.50
CA GLY A 157 -7.69 25.73 -6.25
C GLY A 157 -6.31 26.32 -6.03
N ILE A 158 -6.21 27.25 -5.08
CA ILE A 158 -4.93 27.84 -4.67
C ILE A 158 -4.83 27.90 -3.15
N TYR A 159 -3.72 27.39 -2.63
CA TYR A 159 -3.31 27.58 -1.25
C TYR A 159 -2.37 28.79 -1.16
N LEU A 160 -2.68 29.71 -0.25
CA LEU A 160 -1.78 30.77 0.19
C LEU A 160 -1.73 30.77 1.71
N SER A 161 -0.58 30.39 2.26
CA SER A 161 -0.39 30.38 3.71
C SER A 161 -0.67 31.76 4.32
N PRO A 162 -1.61 31.87 5.28
CA PRO A 162 -1.78 33.10 6.05
C PRO A 162 -0.56 33.41 6.90
N TRP A 163 0.12 32.40 7.45
CA TRP A 163 1.41 32.59 8.11
C TRP A 163 2.53 32.75 7.08
N ASP A 164 3.30 33.82 7.19
CA ASP A 164 4.45 34.06 6.32
C ASP A 164 5.68 34.32 7.19
N ALA A 165 6.69 33.45 7.08
CA ALA A 165 7.94 33.55 7.83
C ALA A 165 8.95 34.52 7.19
N ASN A 166 8.74 34.91 5.93
CA ASN A 166 9.64 35.79 5.17
C ASN A 166 9.19 37.26 5.20
N ALA A 167 7.90 37.53 5.01
CA ALA A 167 7.40 38.87 4.79
C ALA A 167 7.71 39.83 5.96
N GLU A 168 8.40 40.94 5.68
CA GLU A 168 8.75 41.94 6.69
C GLU A 168 7.52 42.59 7.36
N SER A 169 6.39 42.62 6.66
CA SER A 169 5.12 43.13 7.15
C SER A 169 4.40 42.17 8.10
N TYR A 170 4.83 40.90 8.19
CA TYR A 170 4.16 39.89 9.01
C TYR A 170 4.42 40.07 10.51
N GLY A 171 3.35 40.14 11.30
CA GLY A 171 3.39 40.26 12.76
C GLY A 171 3.28 41.69 13.27
N TYR A 172 3.21 41.85 14.60
CA TYR A 172 3.05 43.17 15.22
C TYR A 172 4.34 44.00 15.20
N GLY A 173 4.40 45.04 14.36
CA GLY A 173 5.11 46.28 14.71
C GLY A 173 4.41 46.99 15.88
N THR A 174 4.62 48.30 16.10
CA THR A 174 3.68 49.10 16.91
C THR A 174 2.25 49.20 16.32
N GLY A 175 1.90 48.30 15.39
CA GLY A 175 0.65 48.14 14.65
C GLY A 175 -0.48 47.51 15.46
N THR A 176 -1.02 48.30 16.39
CA THR A 176 -2.44 48.15 16.80
C THR A 176 -3.34 49.17 16.07
N ASP A 177 -2.76 49.87 15.10
CA ASP A 177 -3.37 50.92 14.29
C ASP A 177 -2.66 50.94 12.93
N ASP A 178 -3.42 50.85 11.82
CA ASP A 178 -2.93 50.99 10.44
C ASP A 178 -2.14 52.31 10.25
N ALA A 179 -2.30 53.29 11.17
CA ALA A 179 -1.56 54.55 11.18
C ALA A 179 -0.17 54.51 11.84
N THR A 180 0.20 53.44 12.57
CA THR A 180 1.46 53.37 13.36
C THR A 180 2.33 52.16 13.07
N ASP A 181 2.00 51.37 12.03
CA ASP A 181 2.87 50.30 11.57
C ASP A 181 4.03 50.86 10.73
N THR A 182 5.27 50.55 11.14
CA THR A 182 6.48 50.99 10.43
C THR A 182 6.96 50.00 9.38
N ASN A 183 6.42 48.77 9.38
CA ASN A 183 6.87 47.67 8.50
C ASN A 183 5.82 47.28 7.43
N GLY A 184 4.65 47.93 7.43
CA GLY A 184 3.60 47.75 6.42
C GLY A 184 2.43 46.87 6.89
N ASP A 185 1.29 46.91 6.17
CA ASP A 185 0.11 46.10 6.49
C ASP A 185 0.17 44.73 5.79
N TYR A 186 0.38 43.65 6.54
CA TYR A 186 0.38 42.28 6.00
C TYR A 186 -0.95 41.88 5.37
N ASN A 187 -2.09 42.39 5.86
CA ASN A 187 -3.38 42.07 5.25
C ASN A 187 -3.49 42.67 3.85
N GLU A 188 -2.99 43.89 3.62
CA GLU A 188 -2.95 44.47 2.27
C GLU A 188 -1.89 43.79 1.39
N TYR A 189 -0.77 43.33 1.95
CA TYR A 189 0.20 42.48 1.25
C TYR A 189 -0.47 41.19 0.74
N TYR A 190 -1.15 40.46 1.63
CA TYR A 190 -1.86 39.23 1.30
C TYR A 190 -3.00 39.47 0.30
N MET A 191 -3.82 40.51 0.50
CA MET A 191 -4.88 40.89 -0.44
C MET A 191 -4.33 41.32 -1.81
N THR A 192 -3.14 41.91 -1.87
CA THR A 192 -2.49 42.21 -3.14
C THR A 192 -2.11 40.94 -3.89
N GLN A 193 -1.57 39.92 -3.20
CA GLN A 193 -1.31 38.61 -3.79
C GLN A 193 -2.60 37.91 -4.28
N LEU A 194 -3.70 37.99 -3.51
CA LEU A 194 -5.01 37.51 -3.96
C LEU A 194 -5.45 38.20 -5.26
N ARG A 195 -5.26 39.52 -5.40
CA ARG A 195 -5.58 40.25 -6.64
C ARG A 195 -4.67 39.86 -7.82
N GLU A 196 -3.40 39.57 -7.56
CA GLU A 196 -2.45 39.10 -8.58
C GLU A 196 -2.85 37.74 -9.16
N ILE A 197 -3.36 36.84 -8.32
CA ILE A 197 -3.72 35.48 -8.69
C ILE A 197 -5.15 35.43 -9.22
N LEU A 198 -6.12 35.72 -8.35
CA LEU A 198 -7.54 35.52 -8.63
C LEU A 198 -8.11 36.55 -9.61
N GLY A 199 -7.48 37.72 -9.74
CA GLY A 199 -7.88 38.77 -10.68
C GLY A 199 -7.25 38.65 -12.07
N ASN A 200 -6.42 37.64 -12.31
CA ASN A 200 -5.64 37.52 -13.53
C ASN A 200 -6.11 36.31 -14.37
N PRO A 201 -6.62 36.50 -15.60
CA PRO A 201 -7.14 35.41 -16.43
C PRO A 201 -6.07 34.42 -16.91
N LYS A 202 -4.78 34.69 -16.65
CA LYS A 202 -3.67 33.75 -16.89
C LYS A 202 -3.73 32.54 -15.94
N TYR A 203 -4.29 32.71 -14.73
CA TYR A 203 -4.23 31.72 -13.67
C TYR A 203 -5.59 31.04 -13.46
N GLY A 204 -5.59 29.77 -13.06
CA GLY A 204 -6.79 28.95 -12.91
C GLY A 204 -7.18 28.20 -14.19
N ASN A 205 -8.23 27.38 -14.12
CA ASN A 205 -8.84 26.75 -15.29
C ASN A 205 -9.58 27.83 -16.10
N ASN A 206 -9.03 28.24 -17.24
CA ASN A 206 -9.56 29.34 -18.06
C ASN A 206 -9.82 30.64 -17.27
N GLY A 207 -8.97 30.95 -16.30
CA GLY A 207 -9.14 32.14 -15.44
C GLY A 207 -10.02 31.92 -14.20
N LYS A 208 -10.51 30.69 -13.97
CA LYS A 208 -11.40 30.35 -12.86
C LYS A 208 -10.69 29.54 -11.77
N PHE A 209 -10.92 29.93 -10.52
CA PHE A 209 -10.60 29.13 -9.34
C PHE A 209 -11.90 28.68 -8.68
N VAL A 210 -11.95 27.41 -8.25
CA VAL A 210 -13.09 26.85 -7.51
C VAL A 210 -12.86 26.81 -6.01
N GLU A 211 -11.61 26.98 -5.58
CA GLU A 211 -11.25 26.89 -4.17
C GLU A 211 -10.06 27.79 -3.80
N VAL A 212 -10.12 28.39 -2.61
CA VAL A 212 -9.00 29.09 -1.97
C VAL A 212 -8.76 28.48 -0.59
N TRP A 213 -7.53 28.01 -0.36
CA TRP A 213 -7.16 27.30 0.86
C TRP A 213 -6.31 28.18 1.78
N MET A 214 -6.80 28.42 3.00
CA MET A 214 -6.15 29.25 4.01
C MET A 214 -5.92 28.50 5.31
N ASP A 215 -4.66 28.23 5.63
CA ASP A 215 -4.28 27.47 6.82
C ASP A 215 -4.58 28.18 8.15
N GLY A 216 -4.76 27.38 9.20
CA GLY A 216 -4.67 27.81 10.59
C GLY A 216 -3.34 27.50 11.26
N ALA A 217 -2.46 26.68 10.66
CA ALA A 217 -1.18 26.28 11.21
C ALA A 217 -0.21 27.46 11.35
N LYS A 218 0.46 27.50 12.50
CA LYS A 218 1.40 28.55 12.86
C LYS A 218 2.43 28.04 13.87
N GLY A 219 3.71 28.24 13.58
CA GLY A 219 4.80 27.80 14.45
C GLY A 219 4.74 28.40 15.87
N SER A 220 5.06 27.60 16.88
CA SER A 220 5.13 28.05 18.28
C SER A 220 6.24 29.10 18.43
N GLY A 221 5.86 30.35 18.68
CA GLY A 221 6.80 31.48 18.78
C GLY A 221 6.82 32.42 17.57
N ALA A 222 6.04 32.13 16.51
CA ALA A 222 5.83 33.08 15.42
C ALA A 222 5.17 34.38 15.92
N ALA A 223 5.48 35.50 15.27
CA ALA A 223 4.91 36.79 15.61
C ALA A 223 3.38 36.73 15.52
N ALA A 224 2.68 37.28 16.51
CA ALA A 224 1.23 37.31 16.47
C ALA A 224 0.75 38.29 15.37
N GLN A 225 -0.27 37.88 14.62
CA GLN A 225 -0.83 38.57 13.45
C GLN A 225 -2.34 38.40 13.50
N GLN A 226 -3.08 39.48 13.30
CA GLN A 226 -4.53 39.43 13.17
C GLN A 226 -4.90 39.47 11.68
N TYR A 227 -5.60 38.46 11.21
CA TYR A 227 -6.06 38.37 9.82
C TYR A 227 -7.44 39.02 9.65
N LYS A 228 -7.61 39.83 8.62
CA LYS A 228 -8.89 40.46 8.23
C LYS A 228 -9.70 39.50 7.35
N PHE A 229 -10.02 38.31 7.88
CA PHE A 229 -10.65 37.22 7.12
C PHE A 229 -11.92 37.63 6.37
N ASP A 230 -12.83 38.39 6.99
CA ASP A 230 -14.05 38.83 6.31
C ASP A 230 -13.72 39.71 5.07
N ASP A 231 -12.68 40.56 5.12
CA ASP A 231 -12.24 41.35 3.96
C ASP A 231 -11.60 40.46 2.88
N TRP A 232 -10.86 39.43 3.28
CA TRP A 232 -10.25 38.45 2.36
C TRP A 232 -11.33 37.64 1.64
N PHE A 233 -12.32 37.13 2.37
CA PHE A 233 -13.44 36.37 1.81
C PHE A 233 -14.28 37.23 0.85
N ASN A 234 -14.57 38.49 1.22
CA ASN A 234 -15.27 39.42 0.33
C ASN A 234 -14.49 39.67 -0.97
N LEU A 235 -13.17 39.80 -0.89
CA LEU A 235 -12.32 39.98 -2.07
C LEU A 235 -12.30 38.73 -2.95
N ILE A 236 -12.24 37.54 -2.36
CA ILE A 236 -12.30 36.27 -3.11
C ILE A 236 -13.62 36.16 -3.84
N GLU A 237 -14.76 36.42 -3.18
CA GLU A 237 -16.08 36.41 -3.81
C GLU A 237 -16.21 37.49 -4.91
N GLU A 238 -15.55 38.64 -4.76
CA GLU A 238 -15.51 39.67 -5.81
C GLU A 238 -14.74 39.20 -7.06
N LEU A 239 -13.58 38.56 -6.86
CA LEU A 239 -12.68 38.17 -7.94
C LEU A 239 -13.09 36.84 -8.60
N GLN A 240 -13.60 35.90 -7.81
CA GLN A 240 -13.97 34.54 -8.19
C GLN A 240 -15.31 34.15 -7.52
N PRO A 241 -16.45 34.71 -7.99
CA PRO A 241 -17.76 34.45 -7.38
C PRO A 241 -18.08 32.97 -7.31
N GLY A 242 -18.47 32.50 -6.12
CA GLY A 242 -18.81 31.09 -5.87
C GLY A 242 -17.61 30.17 -5.63
N ALA A 243 -16.37 30.66 -5.62
CA ALA A 243 -15.22 29.89 -5.15
C ALA A 243 -15.40 29.52 -3.67
N LEU A 244 -15.15 28.26 -3.33
CA LEU A 244 -15.18 27.80 -1.96
C LEU A 244 -13.92 28.28 -1.22
N VAL A 245 -14.06 28.46 0.09
CA VAL A 245 -12.93 28.86 0.95
C VAL A 245 -12.80 27.84 2.08
N PHE A 246 -11.63 27.22 2.16
CA PHE A 246 -11.17 26.51 3.35
C PHE A 246 -10.51 27.51 4.29
N SER A 247 -10.94 27.55 5.56
CA SER A 247 -10.32 28.42 6.56
C SER A 247 -10.55 27.93 8.00
N PRO A 248 -9.72 28.36 8.97
CA PRO A 248 -9.99 28.15 10.39
C PRO A 248 -11.10 29.07 10.95
N TYR A 249 -11.62 30.03 10.16
CA TYR A 249 -12.54 31.09 10.63
C TYR A 249 -14.01 30.86 10.25
N GLY A 250 -14.34 29.63 9.85
CA GLY A 250 -15.70 29.19 9.52
C GLY A 250 -16.17 29.71 8.16
N THR A 251 -16.10 28.82 7.16
CA THR A 251 -16.41 29.09 5.75
C THR A 251 -17.11 27.89 5.11
N GLY A 252 -17.31 27.92 3.79
CA GLY A 252 -18.00 26.87 3.03
C GLY A 252 -17.29 25.51 3.04
N ILE A 253 -16.01 25.47 3.39
CA ILE A 253 -15.22 24.27 3.67
C ILE A 253 -14.57 24.43 5.05
N ARG A 254 -14.51 23.35 5.82
CA ARG A 254 -13.75 23.23 7.06
C ARG A 254 -12.75 22.08 6.95
N TRP A 255 -11.69 22.16 7.74
CA TRP A 255 -10.85 21.02 8.05
C TRP A 255 -11.66 19.89 8.70
N ILE A 256 -11.45 18.64 8.31
CA ILE A 256 -12.11 17.49 8.94
C ILE A 256 -11.56 17.17 10.35
N GLY A 257 -10.52 17.88 10.82
CA GLY A 257 -10.00 17.74 12.17
C GLY A 257 -8.86 16.72 12.32
N ASN A 258 -8.38 16.13 11.23
CA ASN A 258 -7.18 15.28 11.20
C ASN A 258 -6.60 15.24 9.79
N GLU A 259 -5.30 14.94 9.69
CA GLU A 259 -4.56 14.78 8.42
C GLU A 259 -4.46 13.30 7.99
N SER A 260 -5.30 12.44 8.56
CA SER A 260 -5.37 11.01 8.19
C SER A 260 -6.43 10.73 7.12
N GLY A 261 -7.13 11.78 6.66
CA GLY A 261 -8.16 11.69 5.63
C GLY A 261 -9.44 10.98 6.09
N ARG A 262 -9.81 11.11 7.38
CA ARG A 262 -10.91 10.33 7.97
C ARG A 262 -12.00 11.23 8.54
N ALA A 263 -13.20 11.20 7.96
CA ALA A 263 -14.39 11.82 8.54
C ALA A 263 -14.96 10.99 9.70
N GLY A 264 -15.70 11.64 10.60
CA GLY A 264 -16.39 10.98 11.72
C GLY A 264 -17.56 10.11 11.28
N ASP A 265 -18.16 9.37 12.21
CA ASP A 265 -19.47 8.75 12.03
C ASP A 265 -20.25 8.95 13.33
N PRO A 266 -21.11 9.99 13.43
CA PRO A 266 -21.65 10.80 12.33
C PRO A 266 -20.66 11.79 11.68
N ALA A 267 -20.93 12.18 10.44
CA ALA A 267 -20.29 13.26 9.70
C ALA A 267 -21.36 14.24 9.15
N TRP A 268 -21.66 15.28 9.92
CA TRP A 268 -22.54 16.36 9.48
C TRP A 268 -21.77 17.39 8.64
N SER A 269 -22.30 17.75 7.47
CA SER A 269 -21.78 18.84 6.61
C SER A 269 -22.30 20.22 7.03
N LYS A 270 -22.49 20.41 8.34
CA LYS A 270 -22.95 21.67 8.94
C LYS A 270 -22.24 21.89 10.27
N VAL A 271 -22.00 23.16 10.59
CA VAL A 271 -21.31 23.61 11.81
C VAL A 271 -21.90 24.91 12.31
N ASN A 272 -21.60 25.28 13.55
CA ASN A 272 -21.98 26.56 14.12
C ASN A 272 -20.92 27.63 13.82
N LEU A 273 -21.26 28.58 12.94
CA LEU A 273 -20.35 29.64 12.50
C LEU A 273 -19.83 30.47 13.69
N LYS A 274 -20.75 30.85 14.59
CA LYS A 274 -20.40 31.69 15.74
C LYS A 274 -19.41 30.99 16.65
N ARG A 275 -19.59 29.70 16.92
CA ARG A 275 -18.70 28.90 17.77
C ARG A 275 -17.28 28.90 17.21
N ILE A 276 -17.12 28.58 15.93
CA ILE A 276 -15.80 28.50 15.29
C ILE A 276 -15.10 29.85 15.39
N ARG A 277 -15.80 30.93 15.02
CA ARG A 277 -15.26 32.30 15.09
C ARG A 277 -14.91 32.73 16.52
N ASP A 278 -15.80 32.50 17.49
CA ASP A 278 -15.56 32.83 18.91
C ASP A 278 -14.31 32.11 19.46
N ARG A 279 -14.11 30.83 19.10
CA ARG A 279 -12.93 30.06 19.54
C ARG A 279 -11.65 30.56 18.87
N TYR A 280 -11.71 30.81 17.57
CA TYR A 280 -10.57 31.37 16.83
C TYR A 280 -10.16 32.72 17.40
N ASP A 281 -11.12 33.63 17.63
CA ASP A 281 -10.88 34.96 18.21
C ASP A 281 -10.34 34.87 19.66
N ALA A 282 -10.64 33.78 20.38
CA ALA A 282 -10.07 33.49 21.69
C ALA A 282 -8.65 32.89 21.61
N GLY A 283 -8.09 32.70 20.42
CA GLY A 283 -6.74 32.17 20.16
C GLY A 283 -6.65 30.65 20.13
N TYR A 284 -7.76 29.95 19.90
CA TYR A 284 -7.82 28.49 19.86
C TYR A 284 -8.34 27.99 18.50
N GLY A 285 -7.82 26.86 18.03
CA GLY A 285 -8.56 26.03 17.08
C GLY A 285 -9.83 25.45 17.71
N ASP A 286 -10.78 25.03 16.87
CA ASP A 286 -11.90 24.22 17.38
C ASP A 286 -11.43 22.80 17.75
N GLU A 287 -12.28 22.08 18.44
CA GLU A 287 -12.04 20.70 18.86
C GLU A 287 -12.02 19.79 17.62
N GLN A 288 -10.97 18.98 17.48
CA GLN A 288 -10.85 18.01 16.39
C GLN A 288 -12.10 17.15 16.24
N ALA A 289 -12.67 16.66 17.34
CA ALA A 289 -13.90 15.87 17.32
C ALA A 289 -15.13 16.65 16.83
N TYR A 290 -15.20 17.97 17.07
CA TYR A 290 -16.28 18.82 16.57
C TYR A 290 -16.13 19.02 15.05
N LEU A 291 -14.91 19.29 14.58
CA LEU A 291 -14.61 19.40 13.16
C LEU A 291 -14.88 18.07 12.42
N ASN A 292 -14.50 16.96 13.03
CA ASN A 292 -14.62 15.62 12.47
C ASN A 292 -16.06 15.14 12.30
N ASN A 293 -16.91 15.42 13.29
CA ASN A 293 -18.29 14.98 13.27
C ASN A 293 -19.27 16.04 12.74
N GLY A 294 -18.86 17.31 12.69
CA GLY A 294 -19.76 18.43 12.45
C GLY A 294 -20.79 18.62 13.58
N ASP A 295 -21.86 19.34 13.27
CA ASP A 295 -22.89 19.73 14.24
C ASP A 295 -24.31 19.48 13.70
N PRO A 296 -25.12 18.59 14.30
CA PRO A 296 -26.51 18.38 13.87
C PRO A 296 -27.36 19.65 13.95
N GLU A 297 -26.98 20.65 14.75
CA GLU A 297 -27.65 21.95 14.90
C GLU A 297 -26.89 23.10 14.22
N GLY A 298 -25.90 22.79 13.37
CA GLY A 298 -25.10 23.78 12.64
C GLY A 298 -25.96 24.75 11.81
N ASP A 299 -25.55 26.03 11.80
CA ASP A 299 -26.26 27.14 11.17
C ASP A 299 -25.72 27.53 9.78
N ILE A 300 -24.58 26.95 9.39
CA ILE A 300 -24.02 27.03 8.03
C ILE A 300 -23.70 25.64 7.48
N TRP A 301 -23.79 25.47 6.17
CA TRP A 301 -23.26 24.30 5.48
C TRP A 301 -21.76 24.48 5.31
N SER A 302 -20.99 23.46 5.69
CA SER A 302 -19.54 23.46 5.60
C SER A 302 -19.09 22.06 5.25
N VAL A 303 -18.49 21.90 4.07
CA VAL A 303 -17.91 20.63 3.62
C VAL A 303 -16.73 20.30 4.54
N GLY A 304 -16.71 19.13 5.15
CA GLY A 304 -15.59 18.67 5.95
C GLY A 304 -14.55 18.01 5.05
N GLU A 305 -13.61 18.77 4.54
CA GLU A 305 -12.61 18.27 3.60
C GLU A 305 -11.60 17.35 4.29
N CYS A 306 -11.40 16.15 3.73
CA CYS A 306 -10.50 15.14 4.26
C CYS A 306 -9.12 15.25 3.60
N ASP A 307 -8.28 16.13 4.12
CA ASP A 307 -6.91 16.31 3.66
C ASP A 307 -5.97 15.21 4.20
N VAL A 308 -5.14 14.66 3.32
CA VAL A 308 -4.13 13.65 3.66
C VAL A 308 -3.08 13.56 2.57
N SER A 309 -1.82 13.31 2.93
CA SER A 309 -0.77 13.06 1.92
C SER A 309 -0.77 11.64 1.39
N LEU A 310 -0.37 11.44 0.14
CA LEU A 310 -0.07 10.13 -0.43
C LEU A 310 1.14 9.50 0.29
N THR A 311 2.11 10.31 0.70
CA THR A 311 3.31 9.86 1.43
C THR A 311 3.24 10.26 2.92
N SER A 312 4.31 10.09 3.69
CA SER A 312 4.35 10.44 5.12
C SER A 312 4.43 11.95 5.40
N GLY A 313 4.90 12.76 4.44
CA GLY A 313 5.01 14.22 4.53
C GLY A 313 4.19 14.91 3.45
N TRP A 314 3.99 16.23 3.57
CA TRP A 314 3.31 17.01 2.55
C TRP A 314 4.25 17.32 1.38
N PHE A 315 5.51 17.64 1.65
CA PHE A 315 6.52 17.81 0.61
C PHE A 315 7.20 16.48 0.25
N TRP A 316 7.76 16.42 -0.95
CA TRP A 316 8.54 15.27 -1.35
C TRP A 316 9.86 15.20 -0.56
N HIS A 317 10.19 14.01 -0.10
CA HIS A 317 11.46 13.67 0.53
C HIS A 317 12.00 12.37 -0.06
N ASN A 318 13.32 12.32 -0.27
CA ASN A 318 13.96 11.12 -0.78
C ASN A 318 13.76 9.93 0.19
N GLY A 319 13.32 8.78 -0.32
CA GLY A 319 13.07 7.57 0.47
C GLY A 319 11.67 7.46 1.10
N ASN A 320 10.80 8.45 0.92
CA ASN A 320 9.38 8.33 1.31
C ASN A 320 8.56 7.73 0.18
N GLY A 321 8.02 6.53 0.37
CA GLY A 321 7.11 5.87 -0.58
C GLY A 321 5.63 6.18 -0.34
N PRO A 322 4.75 5.88 -1.31
CA PRO A 322 3.32 6.12 -1.21
C PRO A 322 2.61 5.12 -0.27
N LYS A 323 1.52 5.57 0.36
CA LYS A 323 0.59 4.76 1.18
C LYS A 323 0.06 3.56 0.41
N SER A 324 0.02 2.39 1.05
CA SER A 324 -0.45 1.14 0.43
C SER A 324 -1.90 1.20 -0.03
N MET A 325 -2.29 0.30 -0.94
CA MET A 325 -3.68 0.18 -1.37
C MET A 325 -4.65 -0.05 -0.21
N GLU A 326 -4.30 -0.86 0.80
CA GLU A 326 -5.12 -1.03 2.00
C GLU A 326 -5.36 0.30 2.74
N GLN A 327 -4.31 1.13 2.87
CA GLN A 327 -4.41 2.44 3.50
C GLN A 327 -5.30 3.39 2.69
N LEU A 328 -5.11 3.47 1.37
CA LEU A 328 -5.89 4.32 0.48
C LEU A 328 -7.36 3.89 0.41
N THR A 329 -7.62 2.59 0.33
CA THR A 329 -8.96 2.00 0.43
C THR A 329 -9.65 2.44 1.73
N ASN A 330 -8.97 2.29 2.87
CA ASN A 330 -9.54 2.71 4.15
C ASN A 330 -9.79 4.22 4.24
N ILE A 331 -8.91 5.03 3.64
CA ILE A 331 -9.10 6.49 3.54
C ILE A 331 -10.34 6.79 2.68
N TYR A 332 -10.48 6.20 1.49
CA TYR A 332 -11.62 6.43 0.59
C TYR A 332 -12.96 6.13 1.27
N PHE A 333 -13.12 4.95 1.89
CA PHE A 333 -14.36 4.58 2.57
C PHE A 333 -14.62 5.37 3.87
N SER A 334 -13.60 6.01 4.46
CA SER A 334 -13.77 6.87 5.64
C SER A 334 -13.80 8.37 5.33
N SER A 335 -13.70 8.75 4.05
CA SER A 335 -13.88 10.13 3.54
C SER A 335 -15.08 10.19 2.60
N VAL A 336 -14.89 9.85 1.32
CA VAL A 336 -15.92 9.80 0.28
C VAL A 336 -17.06 8.88 0.71
N GLY A 337 -16.72 7.72 1.28
CA GLY A 337 -17.70 6.78 1.82
C GLY A 337 -18.55 7.29 3.00
N ARG A 338 -18.22 8.47 3.54
CA ARG A 338 -18.97 9.18 4.60
C ARG A 338 -19.45 10.56 4.14
N GLY A 339 -19.51 10.77 2.82
CA GLY A 339 -20.11 11.94 2.19
C GLY A 339 -19.28 13.20 2.33
N GLN A 340 -17.96 13.05 2.49
CA GLN A 340 -17.01 14.16 2.54
C GLN A 340 -15.93 13.97 1.45
N PRO A 341 -15.54 15.01 0.70
CA PRO A 341 -14.49 14.90 -0.30
C PRO A 341 -13.12 14.53 0.29
N LEU A 342 -12.35 13.76 -0.47
CA LEU A 342 -10.96 13.41 -0.20
C LEU A 342 -10.03 14.39 -0.94
N LEU A 343 -9.19 15.11 -0.20
CA LEU A 343 -8.11 15.92 -0.72
C LEU A 343 -6.78 15.18 -0.53
N LEU A 344 -6.33 14.46 -1.56
CA LEU A 344 -5.09 13.66 -1.52
C LEU A 344 -3.90 14.48 -2.03
N ASN A 345 -2.90 14.73 -1.18
CA ASN A 345 -1.66 15.39 -1.61
C ASN A 345 -0.74 14.43 -2.39
N VAL A 346 -0.26 14.90 -3.54
CA VAL A 346 0.77 14.22 -4.35
C VAL A 346 1.89 15.22 -4.59
N ALA A 347 3.07 14.95 -4.05
CA ALA A 347 4.18 15.89 -4.02
C ALA A 347 5.19 15.61 -5.14
N PRO A 348 5.44 16.56 -6.06
CA PRO A 348 6.51 16.45 -7.04
C PRO A 348 7.89 16.43 -6.37
N ASP A 349 8.80 15.67 -6.95
CA ASP A 349 10.19 15.58 -6.50
C ASP A 349 11.01 16.83 -6.84
N ASN A 350 12.30 16.82 -6.47
CA ASN A 350 13.20 17.95 -6.74
C ASN A 350 13.54 18.15 -8.23
N THR A 351 13.18 17.22 -9.11
CA THR A 351 13.24 17.43 -10.57
C THR A 351 12.02 18.19 -11.07
N GLY A 352 10.90 18.09 -10.36
CA GLY A 352 9.61 18.69 -10.70
C GLY A 352 8.64 17.72 -11.38
N ASN A 353 8.76 16.42 -11.13
CA ASN A 353 7.86 15.37 -11.62
C ASN A 353 7.27 14.57 -10.44
N PHE A 354 6.13 13.90 -10.64
CA PHE A 354 5.76 12.84 -9.70
C PHE A 354 6.72 11.66 -9.84
N THR A 355 6.95 10.93 -8.74
CA THR A 355 7.77 9.73 -8.79
C THR A 355 7.04 8.60 -9.52
N ALA A 356 7.79 7.64 -10.08
CA ALA A 356 7.18 6.50 -10.74
C ALA A 356 6.29 5.67 -9.80
N GLU A 357 6.72 5.52 -8.54
CA GLU A 357 5.96 4.81 -7.50
C GLU A 357 4.64 5.52 -7.16
N ASP A 358 4.65 6.85 -7.08
CA ASP A 358 3.43 7.63 -6.82
C ASP A 358 2.44 7.50 -7.99
N ILE A 359 2.93 7.57 -9.24
CA ILE A 359 2.10 7.40 -10.44
C ILE A 359 1.48 6.01 -10.48
N GLU A 360 2.26 4.96 -10.21
CA GLU A 360 1.78 3.58 -10.18
C GLU A 360 0.71 3.39 -9.11
N ARG A 361 0.95 3.89 -7.88
CA ARG A 361 -0.05 3.82 -6.80
C ARG A 361 -1.34 4.57 -7.13
N LEU A 362 -1.26 5.73 -7.78
CA LEU A 362 -2.44 6.48 -8.22
C LEU A 362 -3.23 5.72 -9.28
N GLN A 363 -2.54 5.01 -10.18
CA GLN A 363 -3.18 4.16 -11.19
C GLN A 363 -3.86 2.94 -10.57
N GLU A 364 -3.21 2.26 -9.61
CA GLU A 364 -3.80 1.18 -8.82
C GLU A 364 -5.07 1.65 -8.10
N PHE A 365 -5.00 2.80 -7.43
CA PHE A 365 -6.12 3.38 -6.71
C PHE A 365 -7.28 3.73 -7.64
N ALA A 366 -6.99 4.38 -8.77
CA ALA A 366 -8.00 4.72 -9.77
C ALA A 366 -8.63 3.49 -10.40
N ALA A 367 -7.85 2.46 -10.71
CA ALA A 367 -8.36 1.20 -11.24
C ALA A 367 -9.33 0.54 -10.24
N ALA A 368 -8.94 0.48 -8.96
CA ALA A 368 -9.78 -0.11 -7.92
C ALA A 368 -11.11 0.66 -7.72
N ILE A 369 -11.09 1.99 -7.74
CA ILE A 369 -12.32 2.82 -7.70
C ILE A 369 -13.19 2.52 -8.94
N ASN A 370 -12.63 2.67 -10.14
CA ASN A 370 -13.39 2.50 -11.38
C ASN A 370 -14.01 1.10 -11.48
N ASN A 371 -13.22 0.06 -11.22
CA ASN A 371 -13.70 -1.33 -11.26
C ASN A 371 -14.80 -1.59 -10.22
N SER A 372 -14.70 -0.99 -9.03
CA SER A 372 -15.71 -1.16 -7.98
C SER A 372 -17.06 -0.53 -8.33
N PHE A 373 -17.06 0.58 -9.09
CA PHE A 373 -18.27 1.38 -9.33
C PHE A 373 -18.74 1.40 -10.79
N ASP A 374 -18.16 0.59 -11.69
CA ASP A 374 -18.54 0.52 -13.12
C ASP A 374 -19.92 -0.16 -13.34
N GLU A 375 -20.30 -1.12 -12.49
CA GLU A 375 -21.58 -1.83 -12.61
C GLU A 375 -22.47 -1.62 -11.37
N ASN A 376 -23.45 -0.71 -11.48
CA ASN A 376 -24.53 -0.61 -10.51
C ASN A 376 -25.53 -1.77 -10.67
N LEU A 377 -25.47 -2.73 -9.75
CA LEU A 377 -26.32 -3.93 -9.73
C LEU A 377 -27.79 -3.62 -9.45
N ALA A 378 -28.10 -2.41 -8.96
CA ALA A 378 -29.46 -1.90 -8.78
C ALA A 378 -30.01 -1.14 -10.02
N GLY A 379 -29.18 -0.86 -11.04
CA GLY A 379 -29.58 -0.10 -12.24
C GLY A 379 -30.33 -0.89 -13.31
N GLN A 380 -30.58 -2.19 -13.11
CA GLN A 380 -31.23 -3.03 -14.12
C GLN A 380 -32.77 -2.86 -14.13
N SER A 381 -33.40 -2.99 -15.30
CA SER A 381 -34.85 -2.82 -15.47
C SER A 381 -35.74 -3.80 -14.67
N THR A 382 -35.17 -4.87 -14.13
CA THR A 382 -35.85 -5.86 -13.28
C THR A 382 -35.85 -5.48 -11.80
N VAL A 383 -35.04 -4.50 -11.41
CA VAL A 383 -34.92 -4.04 -10.03
C VAL A 383 -36.14 -3.19 -9.67
N THR A 384 -36.64 -3.36 -8.46
CA THR A 384 -37.79 -2.61 -7.94
C THR A 384 -37.50 -2.12 -6.53
N ALA A 385 -38.14 -1.01 -6.16
CA ALA A 385 -38.06 -0.45 -4.82
C ALA A 385 -39.45 -0.38 -4.19
N GLU A 386 -39.54 -0.74 -2.91
CA GLU A 386 -40.74 -0.61 -2.09
C GLU A 386 -40.39 0.13 -0.80
N ALA A 387 -41.29 0.97 -0.29
CA ALA A 387 -41.08 1.68 0.96
C ALA A 387 -42.21 1.43 1.95
N SER A 388 -41.91 1.62 3.24
CA SER A 388 -42.92 1.53 4.31
C SER A 388 -44.02 2.57 4.15
N GLU A 389 -43.66 3.77 3.67
CA GLU A 389 -44.57 4.91 3.49
C GLU A 389 -44.11 5.75 2.29
N ILE A 390 -45.06 6.47 1.68
CA ILE A 390 -44.83 7.33 0.51
C ILE A 390 -45.57 8.64 0.75
N ARG A 391 -44.88 9.77 0.64
CA ARG A 391 -45.46 11.09 0.85
C ARG A 391 -46.72 11.32 0.02
N GLY A 392 -47.83 11.55 0.70
CA GLY A 392 -49.15 11.77 0.09
C GLY A 392 -49.61 10.65 -0.85
N ASN A 393 -48.97 9.47 -0.81
CA ASN A 393 -49.10 8.40 -1.79
C ASN A 393 -48.96 8.91 -3.25
N SER A 394 -48.04 9.86 -3.48
CA SER A 394 -47.76 10.46 -4.79
C SER A 394 -46.68 9.68 -5.55
N ASN A 395 -46.80 9.65 -6.88
CA ASN A 395 -45.72 9.15 -7.73
C ASN A 395 -44.50 10.07 -7.72
N ASP A 396 -44.65 11.35 -7.36
CA ASP A 396 -43.55 12.32 -7.31
C ASP A 396 -42.48 11.96 -6.25
N TYR A 397 -42.85 11.13 -5.26
CA TYR A 397 -41.98 10.69 -4.16
C TYR A 397 -41.93 9.16 -4.07
N SER A 398 -42.11 8.49 -5.21
CA SER A 398 -42.11 7.04 -5.32
C SER A 398 -40.79 6.46 -4.79
N PRO A 399 -40.80 5.26 -4.17
CA PRO A 399 -39.56 4.56 -3.85
C PRO A 399 -38.72 4.27 -5.10
N ALA A 400 -39.33 4.17 -6.29
CA ALA A 400 -38.60 3.94 -7.55
C ALA A 400 -37.70 5.11 -7.97
N ASN A 401 -37.89 6.30 -7.38
CA ASN A 401 -37.04 7.47 -7.62
C ASN A 401 -35.59 7.21 -7.19
N VAL A 402 -35.34 6.34 -6.21
CA VAL A 402 -33.96 6.06 -5.78
C VAL A 402 -33.14 5.21 -6.76
N LEU A 403 -33.73 4.83 -7.89
CA LEU A 403 -33.15 3.92 -8.89
C LEU A 403 -33.12 4.55 -10.29
N ASP A 404 -33.49 5.82 -10.44
CA ASP A 404 -33.74 6.43 -11.74
C ASP A 404 -32.59 7.28 -12.30
N ASP A 405 -31.50 7.43 -11.53
CA ASP A 405 -30.30 8.19 -11.93
C ASP A 405 -30.64 9.67 -12.26
N ASP A 406 -31.64 10.24 -11.58
CA ASP A 406 -32.06 11.64 -11.69
C ASP A 406 -31.83 12.40 -10.37
N ASP A 407 -30.78 13.22 -10.34
CA ASP A 407 -30.33 14.02 -9.18
C ASP A 407 -31.33 15.10 -8.71
N ASP A 408 -32.52 15.20 -9.32
CA ASP A 408 -33.61 16.07 -8.88
C ASP A 408 -34.84 15.29 -8.37
N SER A 409 -34.75 13.96 -8.36
CA SER A 409 -35.74 13.00 -7.91
C SER A 409 -35.33 12.38 -6.56
N TYR A 410 -36.30 12.04 -5.70
CA TYR A 410 -36.03 11.40 -4.41
C TYR A 410 -37.26 10.69 -3.85
N TRP A 411 -37.03 9.69 -3.00
CA TRP A 411 -38.06 9.11 -2.13
C TRP A 411 -38.17 9.87 -0.81
N THR A 412 -39.39 10.05 -0.32
CA THR A 412 -39.64 10.61 1.02
C THR A 412 -41.03 10.21 1.56
N MET A 413 -41.29 10.56 2.82
CA MET A 413 -42.49 10.21 3.58
C MET A 413 -43.31 11.47 3.95
N ASP A 414 -44.41 11.30 4.70
CA ASP A 414 -45.19 12.43 5.20
C ASP A 414 -44.47 13.16 6.35
N ASP A 415 -44.80 14.44 6.53
CA ASP A 415 -44.15 15.30 7.53
C ASP A 415 -44.25 14.70 8.95
N GLY A 416 -43.13 14.72 9.68
CA GLY A 416 -43.01 14.18 11.03
C GLY A 416 -42.69 12.69 11.12
N GLN A 417 -42.62 11.97 9.98
CA GLN A 417 -42.14 10.58 9.94
C GLN A 417 -40.61 10.56 9.89
N THR A 418 -39.97 10.29 11.02
CA THR A 418 -38.50 10.27 11.18
C THR A 418 -37.89 8.87 11.13
N THR A 419 -38.74 7.85 10.97
CA THR A 419 -38.34 6.43 10.87
C THR A 419 -39.13 5.77 9.76
N GLY A 420 -38.51 4.85 9.02
CA GLY A 420 -39.13 4.16 7.90
C GLY A 420 -38.16 3.17 7.26
N SER A 421 -38.58 2.49 6.21
CA SER A 421 -37.70 1.55 5.51
C SER A 421 -37.91 1.61 4.01
N LEU A 422 -36.83 1.42 3.27
CA LEU A 422 -36.79 1.27 1.82
C LEU A 422 -36.20 -0.11 1.49
N THR A 423 -36.88 -0.90 0.69
CA THR A 423 -36.44 -2.24 0.28
C THR A 423 -36.20 -2.25 -1.23
N ILE A 424 -34.97 -2.56 -1.62
CA ILE A 424 -34.56 -2.77 -3.01
C ILE A 424 -34.59 -4.27 -3.29
N ASN A 425 -35.33 -4.68 -4.31
CA ASN A 425 -35.38 -6.05 -4.80
C ASN A 425 -34.64 -6.11 -6.14
N LEU A 426 -33.50 -6.81 -6.15
CA LEU A 426 -32.60 -6.94 -7.28
C LEU A 426 -33.17 -7.85 -8.39
N GLY A 427 -34.27 -8.56 -8.12
CA GLY A 427 -34.96 -9.47 -9.03
C GLY A 427 -34.38 -10.89 -9.06
N GLU A 428 -33.10 -11.03 -8.73
CA GLU A 428 -32.37 -12.30 -8.60
C GLU A 428 -31.27 -12.18 -7.54
N GLU A 429 -30.67 -13.30 -7.14
CA GLU A 429 -29.52 -13.26 -6.25
C GLU A 429 -28.30 -12.68 -6.96
N LYS A 430 -27.67 -11.68 -6.34
CA LYS A 430 -26.45 -11.05 -6.80
C LYS A 430 -25.41 -11.06 -5.69
N VAL A 431 -24.13 -11.02 -6.08
CA VAL A 431 -23.01 -10.89 -5.15
C VAL A 431 -22.59 -9.43 -5.08
N PHE A 432 -22.52 -8.87 -3.88
CA PHE A 432 -22.11 -7.47 -3.64
C PHE A 432 -21.52 -7.31 -2.25
N ASP A 433 -20.82 -6.21 -2.01
CA ASP A 433 -20.17 -5.85 -0.75
C ASP A 433 -20.19 -4.33 -0.48
N ILE A 434 -20.80 -3.55 -1.37
CA ILE A 434 -21.03 -2.11 -1.17
C ILE A 434 -22.49 -1.78 -1.49
N VAL A 435 -23.12 -1.03 -0.58
CA VAL A 435 -24.40 -0.35 -0.81
C VAL A 435 -24.15 1.15 -0.68
N SER A 436 -24.33 1.89 -1.79
CA SER A 436 -24.28 3.36 -1.80
C SER A 436 -25.66 3.92 -1.49
N ILE A 437 -25.73 4.94 -0.62
CA ILE A 437 -26.97 5.63 -0.28
C ILE A 437 -26.69 7.14 -0.26
N GLU A 438 -27.57 7.92 -0.89
CA GLU A 438 -27.38 9.37 -1.04
C GLU A 438 -28.63 10.11 -0.52
N GLU A 439 -28.45 11.12 0.33
CA GLU A 439 -29.55 12.02 0.69
C GLU A 439 -29.69 13.13 -0.34
N TYR A 440 -30.93 13.60 -0.55
CA TYR A 440 -31.19 14.82 -1.31
C TYR A 440 -30.76 16.08 -0.56
N ILE A 441 -29.44 16.34 -0.52
CA ILE A 441 -28.83 17.38 0.32
C ILE A 441 -29.21 18.81 -0.07
N LYS A 442 -29.74 19.03 -1.28
CA LYS A 442 -30.29 20.33 -1.73
C LYS A 442 -31.42 20.84 -0.81
N LEU A 443 -32.08 19.96 -0.04
CA LEU A 443 -33.06 20.31 1.00
C LEU A 443 -32.55 20.07 2.43
N GLY A 444 -31.23 19.94 2.60
CA GLY A 444 -30.53 19.78 3.87
C GLY A 444 -30.36 18.34 4.32
N GLN A 445 -29.32 18.08 5.11
CA GLN A 445 -28.95 16.77 5.68
C GLN A 445 -29.79 16.44 6.91
N ARG A 446 -30.33 15.20 7.01
CA ARG A 446 -31.40 14.87 7.97
C ARG A 446 -31.17 13.60 8.77
N ILE A 447 -30.81 12.50 8.10
CA ILE A 447 -30.72 11.18 8.71
C ILE A 447 -29.60 11.14 9.73
N SER A 448 -29.92 10.60 10.92
CA SER A 448 -29.02 10.53 12.07
C SER A 448 -28.69 9.12 12.51
N GLU A 449 -29.47 8.12 12.06
CA GLU A 449 -29.22 6.69 12.33
C GLU A 449 -29.90 5.83 11.26
N PHE A 450 -29.19 4.85 10.73
CA PHE A 450 -29.71 3.89 9.76
C PHE A 450 -29.00 2.52 9.86
N SER A 451 -29.69 1.49 9.37
CA SER A 451 -29.11 0.16 9.17
C SER A 451 -29.41 -0.39 7.78
N VAL A 452 -28.55 -1.29 7.30
CA VAL A 452 -28.73 -2.03 6.05
C VAL A 452 -28.78 -3.51 6.38
N GLU A 453 -29.82 -4.18 5.88
CA GLU A 453 -30.01 -5.62 5.97
C GLU A 453 -30.12 -6.22 4.56
N VAL A 454 -29.77 -7.50 4.44
CA VAL A 454 -29.85 -8.25 3.18
C VAL A 454 -30.62 -9.55 3.36
N SER A 455 -31.26 -10.03 2.30
CA SER A 455 -32.01 -11.29 2.30
C SER A 455 -32.02 -11.96 0.92
N SER A 456 -31.91 -13.28 0.90
CA SER A 456 -32.10 -14.10 -0.31
C SER A 456 -33.57 -14.43 -0.59
N ASP A 457 -34.41 -14.49 0.45
CA ASP A 457 -35.80 -14.96 0.37
C ASP A 457 -36.85 -13.90 0.75
N GLY A 458 -36.40 -12.71 1.17
CA GLY A 458 -37.23 -11.60 1.64
C GLY A 458 -37.87 -11.82 3.02
N GLN A 459 -37.58 -12.94 3.69
CA GLN A 459 -38.13 -13.30 5.00
C GLN A 459 -37.05 -13.30 6.09
N ASN A 460 -35.88 -13.89 5.78
CA ASN A 460 -34.76 -14.00 6.69
C ASN A 460 -33.76 -12.89 6.39
N TRP A 461 -33.78 -11.85 7.22
CA TRP A 461 -32.93 -10.67 7.07
C TRP A 461 -31.67 -10.80 7.93
N LYS A 462 -30.53 -10.48 7.33
CA LYS A 462 -29.22 -10.45 8.00
C LYS A 462 -28.68 -9.02 7.93
N LYS A 463 -28.15 -8.51 9.04
CA LYS A 463 -27.49 -7.20 9.06
C LYS A 463 -26.26 -7.23 8.16
N PHE A 464 -26.14 -6.22 7.31
CA PHE A 464 -25.02 -6.01 6.40
C PHE A 464 -24.15 -4.84 6.84
N GLY A 465 -24.77 -3.76 7.34
CA GLY A 465 -24.05 -2.62 7.91
C GLY A 465 -24.98 -1.67 8.67
N GLU A 466 -24.41 -0.69 9.35
CA GLU A 466 -25.15 0.40 10.00
C GLU A 466 -24.29 1.66 10.06
N GLY A 467 -24.90 2.79 10.40
CA GLY A 467 -24.22 4.07 10.54
C GLY A 467 -25.13 5.15 11.10
N TYR A 468 -24.56 6.33 11.32
CA TYR A 468 -25.32 7.48 11.79
C TYR A 468 -25.82 8.34 10.62
N THR A 469 -24.92 9.07 9.97
CA THR A 469 -25.29 9.99 8.88
C THR A 469 -25.13 9.36 7.50
N ILE A 470 -26.00 9.76 6.57
CA ILE A 470 -25.87 9.48 5.15
C ILE A 470 -25.19 10.66 4.45
N GLY A 471 -25.82 11.85 4.42
CA GLY A 471 -25.23 13.02 3.77
C GLY A 471 -25.20 12.88 2.25
N ALA A 472 -24.22 13.52 1.60
CA ALA A 472 -24.10 13.51 0.15
C ALA A 472 -23.95 12.09 -0.42
N LYS A 473 -23.19 11.24 0.29
CA LYS A 473 -22.97 9.84 -0.08
C LYS A 473 -22.60 9.01 1.13
N ARG A 474 -23.10 7.79 1.20
CA ARG A 474 -22.72 6.81 2.21
C ARG A 474 -22.44 5.47 1.55
N LEU A 475 -21.19 5.04 1.61
CA LEU A 475 -20.77 3.72 1.16
C LEU A 475 -20.78 2.77 2.36
N VAL A 476 -21.81 1.94 2.44
CA VAL A 476 -21.91 0.86 3.43
C VAL A 476 -21.15 -0.33 2.87
N ARG A 477 -19.94 -0.56 3.39
CA ARG A 477 -19.08 -1.67 2.99
C ARG A 477 -19.11 -2.82 3.99
N GLY A 478 -19.18 -4.05 3.49
CA GLY A 478 -19.07 -5.28 4.28
C GLY A 478 -18.19 -6.32 3.58
N THR A 479 -18.13 -7.53 4.12
CA THR A 479 -17.62 -8.68 3.36
C THR A 479 -18.61 -9.00 2.23
N PRO A 480 -18.18 -9.57 1.09
CA PRO A 480 -19.08 -10.04 0.04
C PRO A 480 -20.24 -10.87 0.58
N VAL A 481 -21.45 -10.63 0.05
CA VAL A 481 -22.68 -11.37 0.35
C VAL A 481 -23.42 -11.71 -0.93
N THR A 482 -24.13 -12.84 -0.92
CA THR A 482 -25.12 -13.18 -1.94
C THR A 482 -26.51 -12.89 -1.42
N ALA A 483 -27.26 -12.00 -2.08
CA ALA A 483 -28.63 -11.66 -1.70
C ALA A 483 -29.45 -11.17 -2.90
N SER A 484 -30.78 -11.26 -2.80
CA SER A 484 -31.71 -10.74 -3.81
C SER A 484 -32.45 -9.48 -3.37
N GLN A 485 -32.43 -9.17 -2.08
CA GLN A 485 -33.07 -8.00 -1.51
C GLN A 485 -32.17 -7.30 -0.49
N ILE A 486 -32.27 -5.98 -0.47
CA ILE A 486 -31.57 -5.08 0.46
C ILE A 486 -32.63 -4.21 1.12
N ARG A 487 -32.58 -4.05 2.44
CA ARG A 487 -33.46 -3.15 3.19
C ARG A 487 -32.62 -2.11 3.92
N ILE A 488 -32.90 -0.85 3.64
CA ILE A 488 -32.37 0.31 4.34
C ILE A 488 -33.42 0.74 5.37
N ASN A 489 -33.08 0.62 6.64
CA ASN A 489 -33.93 1.06 7.75
C ASN A 489 -33.45 2.44 8.21
N ILE A 490 -34.33 3.44 8.17
CA ILE A 490 -34.11 4.73 8.81
C ILE A 490 -34.59 4.63 10.26
N GLU A 491 -33.64 4.65 11.18
CA GLU A 491 -33.87 4.45 12.61
C GLU A 491 -33.98 5.78 13.36
N GLY A 492 -33.35 6.84 12.82
CA GLY A 492 -33.47 8.20 13.32
C GLY A 492 -33.18 9.24 12.24
N SER A 493 -33.91 10.36 12.31
CA SER A 493 -33.70 11.51 11.42
C SER A 493 -34.20 12.79 12.09
N LEU A 494 -33.52 13.92 11.82
CA LEU A 494 -33.84 15.24 12.38
C LEU A 494 -35.09 15.87 11.73
N ALA A 495 -35.43 15.45 10.52
CA ALA A 495 -36.65 15.79 9.78
C ALA A 495 -37.11 14.57 8.96
N VAL A 496 -38.18 14.70 8.17
CA VAL A 496 -38.56 13.60 7.24
C VAL A 496 -37.38 13.30 6.29
N PRO A 497 -36.93 12.05 6.15
CA PRO A 497 -35.75 11.71 5.35
C PRO A 497 -36.03 11.83 3.84
N LEU A 498 -35.00 12.16 3.07
CA LEU A 498 -35.05 12.23 1.61
C LEU A 498 -33.87 11.42 1.07
N ILE A 499 -34.15 10.30 0.41
CA ILE A 499 -33.13 9.49 -0.26
C ILE A 499 -33.21 9.76 -1.75
N GLU A 500 -32.12 10.25 -2.32
CA GLU A 500 -31.96 10.58 -3.73
C GLU A 500 -31.62 9.33 -4.54
N ASN A 501 -30.59 8.59 -4.12
CA ASN A 501 -30.10 7.44 -4.87
C ASN A 501 -29.75 6.26 -3.94
N VAL A 502 -29.95 5.03 -4.45
CA VAL A 502 -29.48 3.79 -3.84
C VAL A 502 -28.86 2.91 -4.90
N GLU A 503 -27.60 2.55 -4.69
CA GLU A 503 -26.81 1.78 -5.65
C GLU A 503 -26.13 0.61 -4.96
N VAL A 504 -25.81 -0.42 -5.74
CA VAL A 504 -25.29 -1.68 -5.21
C VAL A 504 -24.14 -2.14 -6.06
N TYR A 505 -23.01 -2.40 -5.43
CA TYR A 505 -21.76 -2.63 -6.13
C TYR A 505 -21.00 -3.83 -5.58
N LYS A 506 -20.21 -4.43 -6.47
CA LYS A 506 -19.18 -5.39 -6.11
C LYS A 506 -17.83 -4.71 -6.21
N ALA A 507 -17.14 -4.58 -5.09
CA ALA A 507 -15.81 -3.99 -4.99
C ALA A 507 -14.81 -4.77 -5.83
N ASP A 508 -13.83 -4.06 -6.38
CA ASP A 508 -12.58 -4.61 -6.89
C ASP A 508 -11.83 -5.36 -5.77
N GLU A 509 -11.03 -6.36 -6.13
CA GLU A 509 -10.26 -7.16 -5.16
C GLU A 509 -9.39 -6.30 -4.23
N ALA A 510 -8.88 -5.15 -4.70
CA ALA A 510 -8.10 -4.22 -3.86
C ALA A 510 -8.96 -3.40 -2.87
N PHE A 511 -10.28 -3.31 -3.10
CA PHE A 511 -11.26 -2.60 -2.27
C PHE A 511 -12.13 -3.55 -1.42
N GLU A 512 -12.17 -4.83 -1.79
CA GLU A 512 -12.86 -5.89 -1.05
C GLU A 512 -12.38 -5.93 0.40
N MET A 513 -13.33 -6.05 1.34
CA MET A 513 -12.96 -6.47 2.68
C MET A 513 -12.62 -7.95 2.64
N GLU A 514 -11.36 -8.28 2.95
CA GLU A 514 -10.94 -9.67 3.07
C GLU A 514 -11.85 -10.41 4.05
N SER A 515 -12.56 -11.40 3.51
CA SER A 515 -13.23 -12.40 4.32
C SER A 515 -12.20 -13.43 4.75
N ILE A 516 -12.17 -13.76 6.03
CA ILE A 516 -11.27 -14.78 6.56
C ILE A 516 -11.64 -16.21 6.11
N VAL A 517 -12.83 -16.39 5.51
CA VAL A 517 -13.29 -17.64 4.90
C VAL A 517 -14.00 -17.39 3.56
N PRO A 518 -14.16 -18.40 2.70
CA PRO A 518 -14.74 -18.18 1.37
C PRO A 518 -16.22 -17.77 1.41
N LEU A 519 -16.62 -16.99 0.42
CA LEU A 519 -18.00 -16.51 0.24
C LEU A 519 -18.98 -17.69 0.08
N GLY A 520 -20.12 -17.61 0.76
CA GLY A 520 -21.15 -18.66 0.73
C GLY A 520 -21.02 -19.68 1.88
N THR A 521 -20.06 -19.48 2.78
CA THR A 521 -20.05 -20.13 4.10
C THR A 521 -21.07 -19.49 5.04
N GLU A 522 -21.61 -20.27 5.96
CA GLU A 522 -22.50 -19.79 7.02
C GLU A 522 -21.71 -19.52 8.30
N PHE A 523 -22.10 -18.50 9.07
CA PHE A 523 -21.47 -18.15 10.35
C PHE A 523 -22.39 -18.47 11.52
N ILE A 524 -21.82 -19.08 12.57
CA ILE A 524 -22.44 -19.23 13.89
C ILE A 524 -21.61 -18.46 14.92
N ASP A 525 -22.28 -17.49 15.55
CA ASP A 525 -21.65 -16.56 16.48
C ASP A 525 -21.34 -17.24 17.82
N ASN A 526 -20.30 -16.82 18.54
CA ASN A 526 -19.97 -17.40 19.85
C ASN A 526 -21.12 -17.28 20.86
N VAL A 527 -21.99 -16.26 20.71
CA VAL A 527 -23.17 -16.08 21.58
C VAL A 527 -24.21 -17.17 21.39
N GLN A 528 -24.10 -17.96 20.31
CA GLN A 528 -24.95 -19.10 20.02
C GLN A 528 -24.33 -20.43 20.46
N PHE A 529 -23.08 -20.44 20.95
CA PHE A 529 -22.42 -21.67 21.34
C PHE A 529 -23.00 -22.25 22.65
N ASP A 530 -22.97 -23.57 22.75
CA ASP A 530 -23.26 -24.29 23.98
C ASP A 530 -22.17 -24.04 25.03
N ASN A 531 -22.60 -23.94 26.29
CA ASN A 531 -21.74 -23.69 27.45
C ASN A 531 -20.92 -22.37 27.39
N LYS A 532 -21.28 -21.42 26.52
CA LYS A 532 -20.67 -20.09 26.44
C LYS A 532 -20.67 -19.31 27.77
N ASP A 533 -21.65 -19.55 28.64
CA ASP A 533 -21.78 -18.84 29.92
C ASP A 533 -20.69 -19.26 30.94
N ALA A 534 -19.91 -20.31 30.64
CA ALA A 534 -18.70 -20.68 31.37
C ALA A 534 -17.46 -19.88 30.93
N TRP A 535 -17.59 -19.03 29.91
CA TRP A 535 -16.54 -18.18 29.35
C TRP A 535 -16.82 -16.71 29.67
N THR A 536 -15.76 -15.90 29.73
CA THR A 536 -15.88 -14.45 29.91
C THR A 536 -16.18 -13.83 28.56
N GLN A 537 -17.27 -13.07 28.47
CA GLN A 537 -17.70 -12.39 27.25
C GLN A 537 -16.98 -11.05 27.09
N GLU A 538 -16.63 -10.70 25.85
CA GLU A 538 -15.88 -9.50 25.47
C GLU A 538 -16.49 -8.85 24.20
N SER A 539 -16.33 -7.54 24.05
CA SER A 539 -16.79 -6.80 22.87
C SER A 539 -15.68 -6.67 21.83
N ILE A 540 -15.27 -7.80 21.24
CA ILE A 540 -14.18 -7.92 20.27
C ILE A 540 -14.56 -8.95 19.19
N GLY A 541 -13.77 -9.07 18.13
CA GLY A 541 -13.94 -10.11 17.11
C GLY A 541 -15.06 -9.80 16.11
N ILE A 542 -15.56 -10.85 15.45
CA ILE A 542 -16.68 -10.74 14.50
C ILE A 542 -17.94 -10.30 15.26
N ASN A 543 -18.73 -9.39 14.67
CA ASN A 543 -19.93 -8.80 15.29
C ASN A 543 -19.70 -8.13 16.67
N SER A 544 -18.45 -7.87 17.06
CA SER A 544 -18.09 -7.42 18.40
C SER A 544 -18.58 -8.36 19.52
N THR A 545 -18.57 -9.68 19.27
CA THR A 545 -18.93 -10.72 20.22
C THR A 545 -17.80 -11.75 20.34
N GLY A 546 -16.94 -11.59 21.36
CA GLY A 546 -15.82 -12.49 21.65
C GLY A 546 -15.95 -13.13 23.03
N MET A 547 -15.28 -14.26 23.27
CA MET A 547 -15.23 -14.87 24.60
C MET A 547 -13.91 -15.54 24.88
N TYR A 548 -13.47 -15.54 26.14
CA TYR A 548 -12.22 -16.19 26.54
C TYR A 548 -12.30 -16.88 27.90
N THR A 549 -11.39 -17.84 28.12
CA THR A 549 -11.14 -18.42 29.44
C THR A 549 -9.74 -19.05 29.52
N SER A 550 -9.16 -19.06 30.72
CA SER A 550 -7.88 -19.74 31.03
C SER A 550 -8.05 -20.94 31.95
N SER A 551 -9.30 -21.32 32.23
CA SER A 551 -9.64 -22.42 33.13
C SER A 551 -9.56 -23.76 32.41
N ALA A 552 -8.58 -24.59 32.79
CA ALA A 552 -8.39 -25.92 32.22
C ALA A 552 -9.67 -26.78 32.32
N GLY A 553 -10.01 -27.47 31.24
CA GLY A 553 -11.17 -28.34 31.12
C GLY A 553 -12.51 -27.64 30.83
N VAL A 554 -12.56 -26.30 30.88
CA VAL A 554 -13.72 -25.55 30.38
C VAL A 554 -13.81 -25.74 28.86
N HIS A 555 -15.02 -25.88 28.35
CA HIS A 555 -15.27 -26.12 26.95
C HIS A 555 -16.46 -25.32 26.44
N SER A 556 -16.54 -25.18 25.13
CA SER A 556 -17.73 -24.70 24.42
C SER A 556 -17.89 -25.52 23.15
N SER A 557 -19.11 -25.60 22.62
CA SER A 557 -19.38 -26.33 21.39
C SER A 557 -20.42 -25.66 20.52
N PHE A 558 -20.38 -25.96 19.24
CA PHE A 558 -21.42 -25.59 18.29
C PHE A 558 -21.78 -26.80 17.43
N THR A 559 -23.01 -26.82 16.95
CA THR A 559 -23.54 -27.85 16.06
C THR A 559 -23.90 -27.18 14.74
N PHE A 560 -23.54 -27.81 13.63
CA PHE A 560 -23.88 -27.35 12.29
C PHE A 560 -24.30 -28.53 11.41
N THR A 561 -25.07 -28.25 10.36
CA THR A 561 -25.31 -29.21 9.28
C THR A 561 -24.46 -28.79 8.09
N GLY A 562 -23.62 -29.69 7.58
CA GLY A 562 -22.68 -29.34 6.54
C GLY A 562 -21.61 -30.40 6.32
N THR A 563 -20.53 -30.00 5.65
CA THR A 563 -19.39 -30.88 5.30
C THR A 563 -18.04 -30.37 5.77
N LYS A 564 -17.97 -29.12 6.24
CA LYS A 564 -16.71 -28.52 6.70
C LYS A 564 -16.96 -27.37 7.66
N ALA A 565 -16.06 -27.13 8.61
CA ALA A 565 -16.13 -25.96 9.50
C ALA A 565 -14.76 -25.36 9.82
N TRP A 566 -14.76 -24.09 10.19
CA TRP A 566 -13.61 -23.30 10.62
C TRP A 566 -13.90 -22.64 11.95
N VAL A 567 -13.07 -22.87 12.95
CA VAL A 567 -13.17 -22.27 14.28
C VAL A 567 -12.43 -20.94 14.27
N ILE A 568 -13.13 -19.86 14.64
CA ILE A 568 -12.58 -18.50 14.63
C ILE A 568 -12.32 -18.02 16.06
N GLY A 569 -11.20 -17.34 16.27
CA GLY A 569 -10.88 -16.75 17.55
C GLY A 569 -9.61 -15.92 17.54
N THR A 570 -8.99 -15.81 18.72
CA THR A 570 -7.85 -14.92 18.93
C THR A 570 -6.55 -15.70 19.09
N LEU A 571 -5.51 -15.28 18.36
CA LEU A 571 -4.12 -15.64 18.63
C LEU A 571 -3.47 -14.57 19.51
N ASP A 572 -2.81 -14.93 20.62
CA ASP A 572 -2.30 -13.94 21.59
C ASP A 572 -1.06 -14.45 22.34
N PRO A 573 -0.15 -13.56 22.80
CA PRO A 573 1.01 -13.99 23.58
C PRO A 573 0.66 -14.61 24.93
N ASN A 574 -0.55 -14.43 25.45
CA ASN A 574 -1.07 -15.02 26.69
C ASN A 574 -1.93 -16.27 26.46
N HIS A 575 -1.98 -16.78 25.23
CA HIS A 575 -2.80 -17.93 24.87
C HIS A 575 -2.04 -19.26 24.92
N GLY A 576 -2.80 -20.35 25.08
CA GLY A 576 -2.28 -21.70 25.20
C GLY A 576 -2.90 -22.67 24.19
N ILE A 577 -2.94 -23.94 24.58
CA ILE A 577 -3.36 -25.04 23.71
C ILE A 577 -4.84 -25.37 23.97
N MET A 578 -5.62 -25.46 22.90
CA MET A 578 -6.98 -26.01 22.92
C MET A 578 -7.00 -27.42 22.35
N GLU A 579 -7.86 -28.29 22.88
CA GLU A 579 -8.22 -29.55 22.22
C GLU A 579 -9.45 -29.33 21.35
N VAL A 580 -9.43 -29.89 20.14
CA VAL A 580 -10.57 -29.90 19.23
C VAL A 580 -11.15 -31.30 19.15
N TRP A 581 -12.48 -31.38 19.33
CA TRP A 581 -13.23 -32.61 19.27
C TRP A 581 -14.34 -32.50 18.23
N ILE A 582 -14.48 -33.50 17.37
CA ILE A 582 -15.55 -33.60 16.37
C ILE A 582 -16.34 -34.87 16.66
N ASP A 583 -17.66 -34.75 16.79
CA ASP A 583 -18.59 -35.86 17.00
C ASP A 583 -18.22 -36.80 18.17
N GLY A 584 -17.60 -36.22 19.21
CA GLY A 584 -17.21 -36.92 20.43
C GLY A 584 -15.81 -37.56 20.40
N GLU A 585 -15.08 -37.44 19.29
CA GLU A 585 -13.70 -37.90 19.16
C GLU A 585 -12.73 -36.71 19.16
N LYS A 586 -11.58 -36.84 19.86
CA LYS A 586 -10.54 -35.81 19.83
C LYS A 586 -9.78 -35.93 18.52
N VAL A 587 -9.75 -34.85 17.74
CA VAL A 587 -9.12 -34.83 16.42
C VAL A 587 -7.81 -34.05 16.40
N ASP A 588 -7.67 -33.02 17.24
CA ASP A 588 -6.46 -32.18 17.23
C ASP A 588 -6.18 -31.46 18.56
N GLU A 589 -4.97 -30.92 18.68
CA GLU A 589 -4.53 -29.98 19.70
C GLU A 589 -3.87 -28.75 19.04
N VAL A 590 -4.51 -27.59 19.18
CA VAL A 590 -4.08 -26.37 18.51
C VAL A 590 -3.46 -25.42 19.52
N ASP A 591 -2.24 -24.97 19.25
CA ASP A 591 -1.60 -23.89 19.99
C ASP A 591 -2.05 -22.53 19.44
N THR A 592 -2.70 -21.73 20.29
CA THR A 592 -3.25 -20.43 19.91
C THR A 592 -2.32 -19.25 20.26
N TYR A 593 -1.03 -19.54 20.49
CA TYR A 593 0.00 -18.55 20.75
C TYR A 593 0.43 -17.78 19.48
N LYS A 594 0.58 -16.45 19.62
CA LYS A 594 1.31 -15.59 18.68
C LYS A 594 2.03 -14.48 19.45
N ALA A 595 3.20 -14.03 19.01
CA ALA A 595 3.96 -13.00 19.72
C ALA A 595 3.21 -11.66 19.86
N THR A 596 2.41 -11.33 18.85
CA THR A 596 1.53 -10.16 18.80
C THR A 596 0.09 -10.63 18.67
N ARG A 597 -0.82 -10.01 19.43
CA ARG A 597 -2.24 -10.35 19.39
C ARG A 597 -2.82 -10.15 17.99
N SER A 598 -3.61 -11.11 17.53
CA SER A 598 -4.40 -11.04 16.30
C SER A 598 -5.78 -11.66 16.58
N ILE A 599 -6.84 -10.88 16.37
CA ILE A 599 -8.23 -11.30 16.57
C ILE A 599 -8.84 -11.80 15.25
N SER A 600 -10.00 -12.47 15.29
CA SER A 600 -10.73 -12.95 14.10
C SER A 600 -9.89 -13.85 13.19
N GLN A 601 -9.12 -14.78 13.77
CA GLN A 601 -8.23 -15.69 13.04
C GLN A 601 -8.86 -17.08 12.93
N ILE A 602 -8.61 -17.80 11.83
CA ILE A 602 -8.87 -19.25 11.79
C ILE A 602 -7.92 -19.93 12.77
N LEU A 603 -8.48 -20.50 13.83
CA LEU A 603 -7.74 -21.31 14.79
C LEU A 603 -7.66 -22.77 14.36
N TYR A 604 -8.72 -23.28 13.72
CA TYR A 604 -8.79 -24.68 13.30
C TYR A 604 -9.72 -24.84 12.09
N THR A 605 -9.36 -25.77 11.21
CA THR A 605 -10.16 -26.20 10.05
C THR A 605 -10.44 -27.68 10.17
N THR A 606 -11.70 -28.11 10.06
CA THR A 606 -12.01 -29.55 10.04
C THR A 606 -11.47 -30.19 8.77
N ASP A 607 -11.18 -31.49 8.83
CA ASP A 607 -11.14 -32.32 7.62
C ASP A 607 -12.49 -32.27 6.87
N ASP A 608 -12.53 -32.81 5.66
CA ASP A 608 -13.80 -32.98 4.93
C ASP A 608 -14.67 -34.03 5.63
N LEU A 609 -15.88 -33.62 6.00
CA LEU A 609 -16.89 -34.42 6.68
C LEU A 609 -17.96 -34.87 5.68
N ALA A 610 -18.64 -35.98 5.99
CA ALA A 610 -19.82 -36.39 5.24
C ALA A 610 -20.95 -35.38 5.45
N TYR A 611 -21.77 -35.08 4.45
CA TYR A 611 -22.87 -34.13 4.65
C TYR A 611 -23.85 -34.62 5.72
N GLY A 612 -23.98 -33.87 6.81
CA GLY A 612 -24.81 -34.22 7.95
C GLY A 612 -24.67 -33.24 9.10
N GLU A 613 -25.32 -33.56 10.22
CA GLU A 613 -25.18 -32.81 11.47
C GLU A 613 -23.88 -33.23 12.17
N HIS A 614 -23.06 -32.24 12.54
CA HIS A 614 -21.79 -32.42 13.24
C HIS A 614 -21.71 -31.50 14.45
N THR A 615 -20.99 -31.95 15.48
CA THR A 615 -20.70 -31.14 16.67
C THR A 615 -19.21 -30.94 16.84
N VAL A 616 -18.77 -29.68 16.84
CA VAL A 616 -17.39 -29.29 17.16
C VAL A 616 -17.35 -28.77 18.58
N LYS A 617 -16.46 -29.34 19.40
CA LYS A 617 -16.26 -28.96 20.79
C LYS A 617 -14.81 -28.56 21.02
N ILE A 618 -14.63 -27.37 21.58
CA ILE A 618 -13.34 -26.79 21.93
C ILE A 618 -13.14 -26.88 23.44
N VAL A 619 -12.02 -27.47 23.87
CA VAL A 619 -11.70 -27.66 25.30
C VAL A 619 -10.39 -26.95 25.62
N VAL A 620 -10.37 -26.11 26.67
CA VAL A 620 -9.12 -25.49 27.14
C VAL A 620 -8.25 -26.56 27.79
N LYS A 621 -7.11 -26.91 27.18
CA LYS A 621 -6.23 -27.96 27.70
C LYS A 621 -5.60 -27.57 29.04
N GLY A 622 -5.38 -26.28 29.25
CA GLY A 622 -4.65 -25.76 30.42
C GLY A 622 -3.14 -25.98 30.31
N GLU A 623 -2.64 -26.10 29.09
CA GLU A 623 -1.23 -26.16 28.75
C GLU A 623 -0.90 -25.02 27.79
N LYS A 624 0.38 -24.67 27.70
CA LYS A 624 0.90 -23.62 26.83
C LYS A 624 2.32 -23.97 26.39
N ASN A 625 2.77 -23.44 25.26
CA ASN A 625 4.17 -23.54 24.89
C ASN A 625 5.07 -22.66 25.81
N ALA A 626 6.39 -22.77 25.60
CA ALA A 626 7.37 -22.05 26.41
C ALA A 626 7.37 -20.52 26.18
N ALA A 627 7.04 -20.07 24.97
CA ALA A 627 7.02 -18.67 24.57
C ALA A 627 5.76 -17.93 25.04
N ALA A 628 4.66 -18.65 25.28
CA ALA A 628 3.41 -18.12 25.80
C ALA A 628 3.52 -17.64 27.26
N ARG A 629 2.87 -16.53 27.59
CA ARG A 629 2.79 -15.94 28.94
C ARG A 629 1.62 -16.48 29.76
N GLY A 630 0.64 -17.09 29.10
CA GLY A 630 -0.59 -17.61 29.69
C GLY A 630 -1.13 -18.82 28.93
N GLN A 631 -2.31 -19.27 29.32
CA GLN A 631 -2.96 -20.47 28.76
C GLN A 631 -4.42 -20.20 28.37
N ALA A 632 -4.77 -18.93 28.15
CA ALA A 632 -6.12 -18.58 27.74
C ALA A 632 -6.41 -19.09 26.33
N ILE A 633 -7.69 -19.32 26.04
CA ILE A 633 -8.21 -19.53 24.70
C ILE A 633 -9.27 -18.47 24.49
N GLY A 634 -9.29 -17.84 23.31
CA GLY A 634 -10.31 -16.87 22.91
C GLY A 634 -11.02 -17.32 21.64
N LEU A 635 -12.36 -17.26 21.63
CA LEU A 635 -13.24 -17.71 20.56
C LEU A 635 -14.21 -16.59 20.16
N ASP A 636 -14.35 -16.39 18.85
CA ASP A 636 -15.22 -15.37 18.25
C ASP A 636 -16.45 -16.01 17.58
N GLY A 637 -16.31 -17.23 17.05
CA GLY A 637 -17.42 -17.95 16.42
C GLY A 637 -16.90 -19.09 15.54
N ALA A 638 -17.71 -19.55 14.60
CA ALA A 638 -17.30 -20.52 13.60
C ALA A 638 -18.01 -20.31 12.27
N TYR A 639 -17.30 -20.59 11.18
CA TYR A 639 -17.90 -20.73 9.86
C TYR A 639 -18.09 -22.18 9.50
N TYR A 640 -19.06 -22.48 8.65
CA TYR A 640 -19.29 -23.83 8.13
C TYR A 640 -19.83 -23.83 6.70
N LEU A 641 -19.55 -24.92 5.98
CA LEU A 641 -20.01 -25.14 4.61
C LEU A 641 -21.29 -25.99 4.63
N ASN A 642 -22.41 -25.36 4.30
CA ASN A 642 -23.72 -26.00 4.23
C ASN A 642 -24.34 -25.87 2.83
N ASN A 643 -23.74 -26.56 1.86
CA ASN A 643 -24.20 -26.53 0.48
C ASN A 643 -24.65 -27.91 -0.03
N ASN A 644 -25.31 -28.70 0.83
CA ASN A 644 -25.76 -30.06 0.51
C ASN A 644 -24.64 -30.99 -0.01
N GLY A 645 -23.40 -30.75 0.43
CA GLY A 645 -22.23 -31.52 0.02
C GLY A 645 -21.74 -31.22 -1.39
N ALA A 646 -22.13 -30.08 -1.97
CA ALA A 646 -21.62 -29.63 -3.27
C ALA A 646 -20.16 -29.15 -3.22
N GLY A 647 -19.61 -28.84 -2.05
CA GLY A 647 -18.18 -28.48 -1.89
C GLY A 647 -17.80 -27.12 -2.48
N MET A 648 -16.52 -26.81 -2.47
CA MET A 648 -15.92 -25.57 -2.96
C MET A 648 -14.79 -25.86 -3.95
N PHE A 649 -14.60 -24.99 -4.95
CA PHE A 649 -13.52 -25.11 -5.93
C PHE A 649 -12.30 -24.29 -5.55
N GLU A 650 -11.12 -24.87 -5.66
CA GLU A 650 -9.83 -24.23 -5.38
C GLU A 650 -8.80 -24.63 -6.44
N ILE A 651 -7.89 -23.72 -6.80
CA ILE A 651 -6.70 -24.07 -7.57
C ILE A 651 -5.72 -24.80 -6.62
N GLU A 652 -5.08 -25.86 -7.09
CA GLU A 652 -4.21 -26.69 -6.24
C GLU A 652 -2.97 -25.96 -5.73
N ASN A 653 -2.31 -25.18 -6.59
CA ASN A 653 -1.11 -24.42 -6.25
C ASN A 653 -1.37 -22.91 -6.39
N THR A 654 -0.59 -22.11 -5.68
CA THR A 654 -0.66 -20.64 -5.73
C THR A 654 0.27 -20.05 -6.80
N SER A 655 1.22 -20.83 -7.30
CA SER A 655 2.09 -20.45 -8.41
C SER A 655 2.52 -21.65 -9.26
N TYR A 656 2.83 -21.36 -10.53
CA TYR A 656 3.41 -22.30 -11.50
C TYR A 656 4.54 -21.63 -12.29
N ASN A 657 5.49 -22.43 -12.77
CA ASN A 657 6.51 -22.02 -13.73
C ASN A 657 6.37 -22.84 -15.01
N VAL A 658 6.55 -22.20 -16.16
CA VAL A 658 6.48 -22.86 -17.48
C VAL A 658 7.46 -22.21 -18.44
N ASN A 659 8.19 -23.00 -19.23
CA ASN A 659 9.05 -22.44 -20.26
C ASN A 659 8.21 -21.91 -21.41
N GLU A 660 8.73 -20.88 -22.06
CA GLU A 660 8.15 -20.38 -23.30
C GLU A 660 8.10 -21.49 -24.37
N GLY A 661 6.94 -21.63 -25.00
CA GLY A 661 6.64 -22.69 -25.98
C GLY A 661 6.06 -23.98 -25.38
N ASP A 662 6.15 -24.19 -24.06
CA ASP A 662 5.55 -25.33 -23.36
C ASP A 662 4.10 -25.04 -22.93
N SER A 663 3.43 -26.05 -22.37
CA SER A 663 2.10 -25.92 -21.76
C SER A 663 2.14 -26.28 -20.30
N ILE A 664 1.31 -25.61 -19.48
CA ILE A 664 1.16 -25.89 -18.06
C ILE A 664 -0.23 -26.43 -17.75
N ASP A 665 -0.31 -27.49 -16.95
CA ASP A 665 -1.57 -28.03 -16.45
C ASP A 665 -1.87 -27.44 -15.06
N VAL A 666 -2.92 -26.64 -14.98
CA VAL A 666 -3.43 -26.08 -13.72
C VAL A 666 -4.52 -27.01 -13.18
N THR A 667 -4.31 -27.58 -11.99
CA THR A 667 -5.28 -28.45 -11.33
C THR A 667 -6.27 -27.64 -10.50
N ILE A 668 -7.57 -27.90 -10.70
CA ILE A 668 -8.66 -27.40 -9.88
C ILE A 668 -9.17 -28.56 -9.01
N LYS A 669 -9.24 -28.33 -7.69
CA LYS A 669 -9.77 -29.25 -6.67
C LYS A 669 -11.17 -28.83 -6.26
N ARG A 670 -11.99 -29.81 -5.90
CA ARG A 670 -13.30 -29.63 -5.25
C ARG A 670 -13.20 -30.20 -3.83
N VAL A 671 -13.22 -29.34 -2.82
CA VAL A 671 -13.00 -29.70 -1.40
C VAL A 671 -14.26 -29.47 -0.56
N GLY A 672 -14.41 -30.15 0.57
CA GLY A 672 -15.61 -30.06 1.40
C GLY A 672 -16.87 -30.67 0.74
N GLY A 673 -16.72 -31.50 -0.29
CA GLY A 673 -17.83 -32.20 -0.94
C GLY A 673 -17.67 -32.31 -2.46
N SER A 674 -18.27 -33.35 -3.04
CA SER A 674 -18.27 -33.60 -4.48
C SER A 674 -19.64 -34.05 -5.00
N THR A 675 -20.71 -33.77 -4.24
CA THR A 675 -22.07 -34.20 -4.57
C THR A 675 -22.64 -33.41 -5.74
N GLY A 676 -23.20 -34.12 -6.71
CA GLY A 676 -23.83 -33.59 -7.91
C GLY A 676 -22.82 -33.12 -8.96
N GLU A 677 -23.27 -33.15 -10.22
CA GLU A 677 -22.53 -32.55 -11.33
C GLU A 677 -22.43 -31.03 -11.11
N ALA A 678 -21.23 -30.47 -11.29
CA ALA A 678 -20.98 -29.06 -11.09
C ALA A 678 -19.98 -28.54 -12.12
N THR A 679 -19.98 -27.25 -12.33
CA THR A 679 -19.05 -26.57 -13.24
C THR A 679 -18.43 -25.37 -12.55
N VAL A 680 -17.25 -24.97 -13.00
CA VAL A 680 -16.59 -23.72 -12.61
C VAL A 680 -16.01 -23.08 -13.86
N HIS A 681 -16.09 -21.76 -13.97
CA HIS A 681 -15.45 -21.03 -15.06
C HIS A 681 -13.97 -20.85 -14.74
N PHE A 682 -13.12 -21.08 -15.74
CA PHE A 682 -11.68 -20.89 -15.68
C PHE A 682 -11.27 -19.86 -16.73
N SER A 683 -10.53 -18.84 -16.31
CA SER A 683 -10.04 -17.78 -17.19
C SER A 683 -8.58 -17.39 -16.93
N THR A 684 -7.88 -16.97 -17.98
CA THR A 684 -6.55 -16.34 -17.86
C THR A 684 -6.67 -14.82 -17.89
N SER A 685 -5.84 -14.12 -17.13
CA SER A 685 -5.73 -12.65 -17.16
C SER A 685 -4.26 -12.22 -17.22
N PRO A 686 -3.93 -11.18 -18.00
CA PRO A 686 -2.55 -10.72 -18.16
C PRO A 686 -2.02 -10.05 -16.90
N ASP A 687 -0.69 -10.05 -16.79
CA ASP A 687 0.10 -9.17 -15.93
C ASP A 687 1.23 -8.60 -16.80
N SER A 688 2.50 -8.86 -16.49
CA SER A 688 3.64 -8.53 -17.35
C SER A 688 3.62 -9.30 -18.69
N ALA A 689 3.00 -10.49 -18.74
CA ALA A 689 2.80 -11.25 -19.97
C ALA A 689 1.57 -10.77 -20.75
N VAL A 690 1.80 -10.39 -22.01
CA VAL A 690 0.78 -10.04 -23.01
C VAL A 690 0.09 -11.28 -23.62
N HIS A 691 -1.24 -11.30 -23.56
CA HIS A 691 -2.11 -12.31 -24.18
C HIS A 691 -1.98 -12.39 -25.71
N GLY A 692 -2.07 -13.61 -26.28
CA GLY A 692 -1.90 -13.86 -27.72
C GLY A 692 -0.49 -13.63 -28.27
N ARG A 693 0.43 -13.18 -27.41
CA ARG A 693 1.85 -12.97 -27.70
C ARG A 693 2.74 -13.92 -26.91
N HIS A 694 2.55 -14.04 -25.60
CA HIS A 694 3.34 -14.91 -24.72
C HIS A 694 2.57 -16.15 -24.25
N TYR A 695 1.24 -16.09 -24.23
CA TYR A 695 0.37 -17.25 -23.94
C TYR A 695 -0.94 -17.16 -24.72
N GLN A 696 -1.64 -18.28 -24.89
CA GLN A 696 -2.98 -18.28 -25.48
C GLN A 696 -4.02 -18.13 -24.37
N ASP A 697 -4.98 -17.22 -24.58
CA ASP A 697 -6.10 -17.04 -23.66
C ASP A 697 -6.88 -18.34 -23.51
N VAL A 698 -7.09 -18.76 -22.27
CA VAL A 698 -8.04 -19.81 -21.93
C VAL A 698 -9.20 -19.18 -21.19
N ASN A 699 -10.40 -19.36 -21.73
CA ASN A 699 -11.66 -18.99 -21.11
C ASN A 699 -12.63 -20.14 -21.38
N THR A 700 -12.91 -20.95 -20.37
CA THR A 700 -13.69 -22.18 -20.53
C THR A 700 -14.48 -22.51 -19.28
N ILE A 701 -15.53 -23.29 -19.45
CA ILE A 701 -16.23 -23.95 -18.35
C ILE A 701 -15.56 -25.31 -18.12
N VAL A 702 -15.19 -25.60 -16.88
CA VAL A 702 -14.64 -26.89 -16.45
C VAL A 702 -15.77 -27.69 -15.79
N GLU A 703 -16.02 -28.90 -16.30
CA GLU A 703 -17.10 -29.77 -15.82
C GLU A 703 -16.55 -30.83 -14.85
N PHE A 704 -17.26 -31.03 -13.74
CA PHE A 704 -17.02 -32.09 -12.76
C PHE A 704 -18.24 -33.01 -12.73
N ALA A 705 -18.01 -34.30 -12.96
CA ALA A 705 -19.04 -35.32 -12.77
C ALA A 705 -19.40 -35.47 -11.27
N ASP A 706 -20.57 -36.06 -10.98
CA ASP A 706 -20.94 -36.42 -9.61
C ASP A 706 -19.86 -37.30 -8.95
N GLY A 707 -19.37 -36.88 -7.79
CA GLY A 707 -18.28 -37.51 -7.05
C GLY A 707 -16.87 -37.18 -7.51
N GLN A 708 -16.68 -36.41 -8.60
CA GLN A 708 -15.37 -35.98 -9.07
C GLN A 708 -14.85 -34.79 -8.24
N ASP A 709 -13.58 -34.88 -7.83
CA ASP A 709 -12.94 -33.92 -6.93
C ASP A 709 -11.75 -33.17 -7.55
N THR A 710 -11.35 -33.51 -8.77
CA THR A 710 -10.23 -32.87 -9.48
C THR A 710 -10.50 -32.76 -10.99
N ALA A 711 -10.03 -31.67 -11.59
CA ALA A 711 -9.96 -31.46 -13.04
C ALA A 711 -8.73 -30.62 -13.38
N THR A 712 -8.22 -30.72 -14.61
CA THR A 712 -7.06 -29.94 -15.07
C THR A 712 -7.39 -29.11 -16.29
N VAL A 713 -6.81 -27.92 -16.38
CA VAL A 713 -6.87 -27.05 -17.55
C VAL A 713 -5.45 -26.81 -18.04
N SER A 714 -5.19 -27.09 -19.32
CA SER A 714 -3.89 -26.90 -19.94
C SER A 714 -3.80 -25.54 -20.63
N ILE A 715 -2.83 -24.72 -20.26
CA ILE A 715 -2.58 -23.41 -20.87
C ILE A 715 -1.30 -23.49 -21.71
N PRO A 716 -1.38 -23.30 -23.05
CA PRO A 716 -0.19 -23.23 -23.88
C PRO A 716 0.42 -21.83 -23.82
N THR A 717 1.73 -21.78 -23.60
CA THR A 717 2.54 -20.57 -23.83
C THR A 717 2.95 -20.47 -25.30
N ILE A 718 3.44 -19.31 -25.72
CA ILE A 718 3.83 -19.01 -27.10
C ILE A 718 5.32 -18.73 -27.12
N ASP A 719 6.05 -19.57 -27.84
CA ASP A 719 7.47 -19.39 -28.20
C ASP A 719 7.61 -18.22 -29.17
N ASN A 720 8.35 -17.18 -28.78
CA ASN A 720 8.60 -15.99 -29.57
C ASN A 720 10.11 -15.75 -29.80
N THR A 721 10.60 -14.52 -29.90
CA THR A 721 12.06 -14.24 -30.07
C THR A 721 12.51 -13.03 -29.24
N GLU A 722 11.63 -12.56 -28.35
CA GLU A 722 11.78 -11.35 -27.55
C GLU A 722 12.56 -11.66 -26.28
N LYS A 723 13.54 -10.83 -25.97
CA LYS A 723 14.34 -10.94 -24.74
C LYS A 723 13.72 -10.06 -23.66
N SER A 724 12.54 -10.44 -23.20
CA SER A 724 11.74 -9.71 -22.21
C SER A 724 12.08 -10.05 -20.77
N GLY A 725 12.82 -11.13 -20.53
CA GLY A 725 12.96 -11.73 -19.21
C GLY A 725 11.70 -12.49 -18.81
N ASN A 726 11.67 -13.05 -17.61
CA ASN A 726 10.50 -13.83 -17.15
C ASN A 726 9.26 -12.92 -17.05
N LEU A 727 8.16 -13.38 -17.63
CA LEU A 727 6.88 -12.67 -17.66
C LEU A 727 5.81 -13.45 -16.91
N LYS A 728 4.77 -12.78 -16.44
CA LYS A 728 3.73 -13.37 -15.59
C LYS A 728 2.33 -13.18 -16.16
N PHE A 729 1.47 -14.15 -15.94
CA PHE A 729 0.02 -14.01 -16.07
C PHE A 729 -0.68 -14.75 -14.93
N TYR A 730 -1.98 -14.54 -14.79
CA TYR A 730 -2.80 -15.21 -13.77
C TYR A 730 -3.79 -16.18 -14.39
N CYS A 731 -4.08 -17.25 -13.65
CA CYS A 731 -5.22 -18.12 -13.89
C CYS A 731 -6.22 -17.95 -12.75
N ASN A 732 -7.49 -17.82 -13.09
CA ASN A 732 -8.58 -17.52 -12.17
C ASN A 732 -9.68 -18.58 -12.31
N ILE A 733 -10.35 -18.88 -11.20
CA ILE A 733 -11.61 -19.63 -11.19
C ILE A 733 -12.74 -18.79 -10.60
N ASP A 734 -13.90 -18.84 -11.22
CA ASP A 734 -15.09 -18.11 -10.82
C ASP A 734 -16.38 -18.85 -11.22
N THR A 735 -17.53 -18.26 -10.90
CA THR A 735 -18.86 -18.71 -11.36
C THR A 735 -19.12 -20.23 -11.18
N PRO A 736 -19.09 -20.75 -9.95
CA PRO A 736 -19.40 -22.15 -9.68
C PRO A 736 -20.91 -22.43 -9.84
N THR A 737 -21.29 -23.66 -10.19
CA THR A 737 -22.70 -24.07 -10.33
C THR A 737 -23.12 -25.13 -9.29
N ASN A 738 -24.39 -25.53 -9.30
CA ASN A 738 -24.94 -26.57 -8.41
C ASN A 738 -24.70 -26.29 -6.91
N SER A 739 -24.83 -25.02 -6.50
CA SER A 739 -24.60 -24.54 -5.13
C SER A 739 -23.18 -24.75 -4.59
N SER A 740 -22.23 -25.19 -5.41
CA SER A 740 -20.80 -25.12 -5.06
C SER A 740 -20.33 -23.67 -4.98
N ILE A 741 -19.27 -23.42 -4.23
CA ILE A 741 -18.69 -22.07 -4.01
C ILE A 741 -17.23 -22.03 -4.48
N ILE A 742 -16.63 -20.85 -4.55
CA ILE A 742 -15.17 -20.71 -4.70
C ILE A 742 -14.54 -20.77 -3.31
N GLY A 743 -13.46 -21.53 -3.15
CA GLY A 743 -12.72 -21.71 -1.89
C GLY A 743 -11.64 -20.66 -1.67
N PHE A 744 -10.62 -20.99 -0.87
CA PHE A 744 -9.56 -20.04 -0.49
C PHE A 744 -8.64 -19.68 -1.64
N ASN A 745 -8.27 -20.66 -2.48
CA ASN A 745 -7.35 -20.43 -3.59
C ASN A 745 -8.11 -20.26 -4.91
N LYS A 746 -8.51 -19.02 -5.23
CA LYS A 746 -9.27 -18.68 -6.44
C LYS A 746 -8.41 -18.23 -7.63
N LYS A 747 -7.13 -17.93 -7.40
CA LYS A 747 -6.20 -17.32 -8.37
C LYS A 747 -4.79 -17.85 -8.15
N THR A 748 -4.10 -18.16 -9.25
CA THR A 748 -2.69 -18.59 -9.22
C THR A 748 -1.87 -17.76 -10.19
N GLU A 749 -0.63 -17.46 -9.81
CA GLU A 749 0.37 -16.88 -10.72
C GLU A 749 0.97 -17.96 -11.63
N VAL A 750 1.22 -17.63 -12.88
CA VAL A 750 2.02 -18.44 -13.81
C VAL A 750 3.16 -17.58 -14.34
N THR A 751 4.39 -17.97 -14.03
CA THR A 751 5.59 -17.33 -14.57
C THR A 751 6.05 -18.09 -15.82
N ILE A 752 6.10 -17.38 -16.94
CA ILE A 752 6.69 -17.80 -18.21
C ILE A 752 8.19 -17.53 -18.14
N ILE A 753 8.98 -18.59 -18.26
CA ILE A 753 10.44 -18.52 -18.32
C ILE A 753 10.84 -18.25 -19.78
N ASP A 754 11.41 -17.08 -20.03
CA ASP A 754 11.84 -16.62 -21.35
C ASP A 754 13.06 -17.43 -21.81
N ASN A 755 12.89 -18.17 -22.91
CA ASN A 755 13.90 -19.09 -23.43
C ASN A 755 14.85 -18.43 -24.45
N ASP A 756 14.56 -17.18 -24.85
CA ASP A 756 15.25 -16.39 -25.87
C ASP A 756 16.21 -15.35 -25.29
N MET A 757 16.05 -15.04 -24.00
CA MET A 757 17.08 -14.36 -23.22
C MET A 757 18.43 -14.98 -23.55
N GLU A 758 19.43 -14.12 -23.77
CA GLU A 758 20.81 -14.61 -23.81
C GLU A 758 20.99 -15.32 -22.47
N GLN A 759 21.01 -16.67 -22.50
CA GLN A 759 21.20 -17.53 -21.34
C GLN A 759 22.22 -16.86 -20.45
N GLU A 760 21.97 -16.83 -19.14
CA GLU A 760 23.03 -16.63 -18.16
C GLU A 760 24.12 -17.67 -18.43
N ILE A 761 25.03 -17.27 -19.32
CA ILE A 761 26.31 -17.80 -19.71
C ILE A 761 26.50 -19.30 -19.41
N ASP A 762 26.40 -20.16 -20.45
CA ASP A 762 26.91 -21.56 -20.51
C ASP A 762 28.45 -21.58 -20.43
N GLU A 763 29.01 -20.83 -19.49
CA GLU A 763 30.43 -20.80 -19.15
C GLU A 763 30.65 -21.47 -17.80
N PRO A 764 31.83 -22.04 -17.56
CA PRO A 764 32.18 -22.56 -16.24
C PRO A 764 32.22 -21.45 -15.18
N TYR A 765 32.07 -21.82 -13.91
CA TYR A 765 32.43 -20.95 -12.80
C TYR A 765 33.94 -20.77 -12.76
N THR A 766 34.40 -19.52 -12.70
CA THR A 766 35.83 -19.18 -12.60
C THR A 766 36.06 -18.26 -11.40
N GLU A 767 37.32 -18.00 -11.04
CA GLU A 767 37.64 -17.06 -9.96
C GLU A 767 37.14 -15.63 -10.30
N GLU A 768 37.12 -15.26 -11.57
CA GLU A 768 36.57 -13.99 -12.06
C GLU A 768 35.04 -14.00 -12.18
N ARG A 769 34.40 -15.17 -12.14
CA ARG A 769 32.95 -15.37 -12.19
C ARG A 769 32.50 -16.45 -11.20
N PRO A 770 32.64 -16.21 -9.89
CA PRO A 770 32.34 -17.20 -8.87
C PRO A 770 30.82 -17.35 -8.66
N PHE A 771 30.40 -18.48 -8.12
CA PHE A 771 29.03 -18.64 -7.63
C PHE A 771 28.78 -17.75 -6.40
N ILE A 772 27.72 -16.95 -6.41
CA ILE A 772 27.41 -16.04 -5.31
C ILE A 772 26.43 -16.73 -4.35
N PHE A 773 26.86 -17.03 -3.13
CA PHE A 773 25.99 -17.63 -2.11
C PHE A 773 24.83 -16.69 -1.73
N PRO A 774 23.68 -17.23 -1.29
CA PRO A 774 22.61 -16.43 -0.70
C PRO A 774 23.08 -15.79 0.61
N ASN A 775 22.52 -14.63 0.98
CA ASN A 775 22.94 -13.88 2.17
C ASN A 775 21.79 -13.52 3.13
N LYS A 776 20.53 -13.80 2.75
CA LYS A 776 19.32 -13.64 3.57
C LYS A 776 18.65 -14.98 3.88
N ALA A 777 18.02 -15.10 5.06
CA ALA A 777 17.47 -16.36 5.55
C ALA A 777 16.33 -16.94 4.70
N ASP A 778 15.69 -16.12 3.88
CA ASP A 778 14.59 -16.45 2.96
C ASP A 778 15.04 -16.58 1.49
N GLU A 779 16.33 -16.47 1.20
CA GLU A 779 16.89 -16.56 -0.16
C GLU A 779 17.35 -17.99 -0.48
N ALA A 780 17.11 -18.45 -1.72
CA ALA A 780 17.62 -19.71 -2.26
C ALA A 780 18.30 -19.47 -3.61
N LYS A 781 19.43 -20.15 -3.87
CA LYS A 781 20.16 -20.03 -5.16
C LYS A 781 20.54 -21.37 -5.74
N VAL A 782 20.35 -21.52 -7.04
CA VAL A 782 20.69 -22.73 -7.80
C VAL A 782 22.14 -22.67 -8.29
N LEU A 783 22.87 -23.75 -8.05
CA LEU A 783 24.26 -23.99 -8.41
C LEU A 783 24.32 -25.21 -9.33
N GLU A 784 24.35 -24.94 -10.64
CA GLU A 784 24.33 -25.96 -11.70
C GLU A 784 25.66 -26.72 -11.82
N ALA A 785 25.63 -28.06 -11.81
CA ALA A 785 26.85 -28.86 -11.73
C ALA A 785 27.64 -28.90 -13.04
N GLU A 786 26.99 -28.75 -14.20
CA GLU A 786 27.64 -28.75 -15.52
C GLU A 786 28.59 -27.56 -15.72
N HIS A 787 28.45 -26.50 -14.93
CA HIS A 787 29.36 -25.36 -14.94
C HIS A 787 30.57 -25.53 -14.00
N PHE A 788 30.71 -26.66 -13.33
CA PHE A 788 31.84 -26.91 -12.44
C PHE A 788 33.10 -27.22 -13.24
N THR A 789 34.25 -26.85 -12.68
CA THR A 789 35.54 -27.31 -13.20
C THR A 789 35.70 -28.80 -12.90
N LEU A 790 35.83 -29.62 -13.96
CA LEU A 790 35.98 -31.07 -13.85
C LEU A 790 37.46 -31.48 -13.90
N GLU A 791 37.97 -32.07 -12.83
CA GLU A 791 39.35 -32.61 -12.78
C GLU A 791 39.32 -34.14 -12.70
N ALA A 792 39.74 -34.79 -13.78
CA ALA A 792 39.83 -36.24 -13.86
C ALA A 792 41.24 -36.77 -13.59
N ILE A 793 41.35 -38.03 -13.14
CA ILE A 793 42.62 -38.74 -13.00
C ILE A 793 43.00 -39.39 -14.35
N GLU A 794 44.30 -39.51 -14.67
CA GLU A 794 44.76 -40.22 -15.88
C GLU A 794 44.35 -41.71 -15.91
N GLY A 795 43.78 -42.16 -17.05
CA GLY A 795 43.31 -43.54 -17.32
C GLY A 795 41.83 -43.58 -17.75
N ASP A 796 41.25 -44.74 -18.10
CA ASP A 796 39.86 -44.89 -18.64
C ASP A 796 38.70 -44.50 -17.66
N LYS A 797 38.92 -43.59 -16.71
CA LYS A 797 37.99 -43.21 -15.62
C LYS A 797 37.97 -41.69 -15.48
N TYR A 798 36.98 -41.02 -16.11
CA TYR A 798 36.90 -39.57 -16.13
C TYR A 798 35.54 -39.06 -15.65
N VAL A 799 35.54 -38.02 -14.82
CA VAL A 799 34.34 -37.21 -14.55
C VAL A 799 33.99 -36.42 -15.80
N ARG A 800 32.69 -36.35 -16.14
CA ARG A 800 32.24 -35.73 -17.39
C ARG A 800 30.81 -35.24 -17.30
N ILE A 801 30.50 -34.25 -18.14
CA ILE A 801 29.13 -33.84 -18.45
C ILE A 801 28.51 -34.88 -19.39
N THR A 802 27.24 -35.24 -19.14
CA THR A 802 26.44 -36.09 -20.01
C THR A 802 25.07 -35.46 -20.23
N GLU A 803 24.58 -35.50 -21.46
CA GLU A 803 23.22 -35.11 -21.80
C GLU A 803 22.20 -36.04 -21.11
N ASP A 804 21.19 -35.46 -20.50
CA ASP A 804 20.03 -36.13 -19.94
C ASP A 804 18.84 -35.16 -19.97
N SER A 805 17.83 -35.45 -20.79
CA SER A 805 16.66 -34.58 -20.94
C SER A 805 15.80 -34.45 -19.68
N GLN A 806 16.11 -35.20 -18.62
CA GLN A 806 15.43 -35.10 -17.31
C GLN A 806 16.23 -34.26 -16.30
N ALA A 807 17.44 -33.81 -16.64
CA ALA A 807 18.27 -32.95 -15.82
C ALA A 807 17.93 -31.47 -16.06
N SER A 808 18.22 -30.61 -15.08
CA SER A 808 18.27 -29.16 -15.28
C SER A 808 19.20 -28.85 -16.45
N ASN A 809 18.79 -27.90 -17.31
CA ASN A 809 19.48 -27.53 -18.55
C ASN A 809 19.86 -28.70 -19.49
N GLY A 810 19.22 -29.87 -19.33
CA GLY A 810 19.46 -31.06 -20.15
C GLY A 810 20.84 -31.73 -19.94
N LYS A 811 21.62 -31.34 -18.93
CA LYS A 811 22.98 -31.83 -18.68
C LYS A 811 23.14 -32.25 -17.23
N LYS A 812 24.00 -33.23 -16.96
CA LYS A 812 24.38 -33.64 -15.59
C LYS A 812 25.85 -34.02 -15.53
N VAL A 813 26.45 -33.95 -14.35
CA VAL A 813 27.83 -34.41 -14.12
C VAL A 813 27.81 -35.83 -13.57
N GLY A 814 28.50 -36.75 -14.25
CA GLY A 814 28.56 -38.16 -13.86
C GLY A 814 29.96 -38.75 -13.89
N TRP A 815 30.04 -40.07 -13.64
CA TRP A 815 31.32 -40.82 -13.63
C TRP A 815 32.32 -40.32 -12.59
N PHE A 816 31.78 -39.99 -11.42
CA PHE A 816 32.52 -39.40 -10.31
C PHE A 816 33.06 -40.49 -9.37
N GLU A 817 34.21 -41.05 -9.74
CA GLU A 817 34.92 -42.15 -9.07
C GLU A 817 36.05 -41.67 -8.12
N PRO A 818 36.56 -42.52 -7.21
CA PRO A 818 37.61 -42.15 -6.27
C PRO A 818 38.82 -41.45 -6.92
N GLY A 819 39.02 -40.18 -6.54
CA GLY A 819 40.10 -39.30 -6.95
C GLY A 819 39.78 -38.32 -8.09
N ASN A 820 38.61 -38.43 -8.75
CA ASN A 820 38.06 -37.35 -9.56
C ASN A 820 37.61 -36.20 -8.65
N LYS A 821 37.62 -34.96 -9.16
CA LYS A 821 37.14 -33.77 -8.45
C LYS A 821 36.22 -32.94 -9.34
N ILE A 822 35.25 -32.29 -8.71
CA ILE A 822 34.49 -31.19 -9.33
C ILE A 822 34.62 -29.97 -8.42
N LYS A 823 34.83 -28.81 -9.01
CA LYS A 823 35.19 -27.59 -8.27
C LYS A 823 34.36 -26.40 -8.71
N VAL A 824 34.02 -25.55 -7.76
CA VAL A 824 33.37 -24.27 -8.02
C VAL A 824 33.97 -23.17 -7.14
N PRO A 825 34.56 -22.13 -7.75
CA PRO A 825 34.85 -20.88 -7.04
C PRO A 825 33.54 -20.24 -6.59
N PHE A 826 33.49 -19.76 -5.36
CA PHE A 826 32.32 -19.07 -4.81
C PHE A 826 32.71 -17.75 -4.14
N PHE A 827 31.73 -16.88 -3.94
CA PHE A 827 31.83 -15.72 -3.07
C PHE A 827 30.63 -15.70 -2.13
N THR A 828 30.86 -15.47 -0.84
CA THR A 828 29.77 -15.23 0.12
C THR A 828 29.97 -13.94 0.90
N LYS A 829 28.88 -13.21 1.18
CA LYS A 829 28.92 -12.06 2.09
C LYS A 829 28.98 -12.47 3.57
N ARG A 830 28.62 -13.72 3.91
CA ARG A 830 28.50 -14.19 5.30
C ARG A 830 29.05 -15.61 5.46
N ALA A 831 29.94 -15.81 6.43
CA ALA A 831 30.28 -17.14 6.91
C ALA A 831 29.06 -17.77 7.60
N GLY A 832 29.09 -19.09 7.79
CA GLY A 832 28.03 -19.83 8.45
C GLY A 832 27.64 -21.11 7.73
N VAL A 833 26.54 -21.69 8.19
CA VAL A 833 26.01 -22.96 7.72
C VAL A 833 24.97 -22.72 6.63
N TYR A 834 25.14 -23.41 5.51
CA TYR A 834 24.22 -23.43 4.39
C TYR A 834 23.70 -24.84 4.18
N THR A 835 22.39 -24.98 4.03
CA THR A 835 21.79 -26.23 3.59
C THR A 835 21.91 -26.33 2.07
N VAL A 836 22.42 -27.46 1.62
CA VAL A 836 22.60 -27.83 0.23
C VAL A 836 21.57 -28.90 -0.12
N ASN A 837 20.57 -28.54 -0.91
CA ASN A 837 19.60 -29.46 -1.49
C ASN A 837 20.16 -29.96 -2.83
N VAL A 838 20.69 -31.19 -2.86
CA VAL A 838 21.23 -31.78 -4.09
C VAL A 838 20.16 -32.57 -4.83
N THR A 839 20.00 -32.29 -6.11
CA THR A 839 19.22 -33.10 -7.05
C THR A 839 20.17 -34.02 -7.81
N TYR A 840 19.93 -35.34 -7.78
CA TYR A 840 20.86 -36.30 -8.37
C TYR A 840 20.20 -37.62 -8.76
N GLN A 841 20.92 -38.41 -9.56
CA GLN A 841 20.55 -39.79 -9.90
C GLN A 841 21.70 -40.76 -9.60
N SER A 842 21.38 -42.03 -9.37
CA SER A 842 22.39 -43.06 -9.13
C SER A 842 21.96 -44.42 -9.64
N GLY A 843 22.81 -45.03 -10.48
CA GLY A 843 22.63 -46.40 -10.96
C GLY A 843 22.87 -47.50 -9.92
N ARG A 844 23.13 -47.15 -8.65
CA ARG A 844 23.19 -48.14 -7.56
C ARG A 844 21.77 -48.51 -7.17
N SER A 845 21.53 -49.80 -6.89
CA SER A 845 20.21 -50.26 -6.47
C SER A 845 19.76 -49.55 -5.19
N GLU A 846 18.46 -49.32 -5.10
CA GLU A 846 17.78 -48.76 -3.94
C GLU A 846 18.22 -49.48 -2.65
N GLY A 847 18.60 -48.71 -1.62
CA GLY A 847 19.15 -49.22 -0.36
C GLY A 847 20.68 -49.32 -0.28
N ASN A 848 21.42 -49.08 -1.37
CA ASN A 848 22.88 -48.88 -1.31
C ASN A 848 23.21 -47.39 -1.33
N LEU A 849 24.22 -46.97 -0.56
CA LEU A 849 24.59 -45.56 -0.42
C LEU A 849 25.72 -45.19 -1.38
N ASN A 850 25.54 -44.11 -2.13
CA ASN A 850 26.64 -43.31 -2.68
C ASN A 850 27.20 -42.40 -1.60
N LYS A 851 28.39 -41.83 -1.85
CA LYS A 851 29.01 -40.91 -0.90
C LYS A 851 29.58 -39.70 -1.60
N LEU A 852 29.16 -38.52 -1.14
CA LEU A 852 29.65 -37.23 -1.59
C LEU A 852 30.50 -36.63 -0.47
N ASN A 853 31.76 -36.33 -0.77
CA ASN A 853 32.65 -35.64 0.16
C ASN A 853 32.92 -34.24 -0.37
N TRP A 854 33.06 -33.25 0.51
CA TRP A 854 33.42 -31.88 0.15
C TRP A 854 34.57 -31.37 1.01
N SER A 855 35.34 -30.47 0.44
CA SER A 855 36.41 -29.70 1.08
C SER A 855 36.61 -28.42 0.28
N GLY A 856 37.55 -27.56 0.67
CA GLY A 856 37.76 -26.33 -0.07
C GLY A 856 38.53 -25.26 0.67
N THR A 857 38.66 -24.10 0.03
CA THR A 857 39.11 -22.87 0.67
C THR A 857 37.91 -22.19 1.31
N ASN A 858 38.03 -21.84 2.59
CA ASN A 858 36.94 -21.29 3.42
C ASN A 858 35.76 -22.25 3.63
N VAL A 859 35.99 -23.56 3.56
CA VAL A 859 34.96 -24.60 3.73
C VAL A 859 35.42 -25.63 4.76
N VAL A 860 34.56 -25.99 5.71
CA VAL A 860 34.79 -27.14 6.61
C VAL A 860 34.61 -28.44 5.82
N GLU A 861 35.62 -29.31 5.85
CA GLU A 861 35.54 -30.61 5.18
C GLU A 861 34.43 -31.50 5.76
N GLY A 862 33.72 -32.20 4.89
CA GLY A 862 32.61 -33.05 5.32
C GLY A 862 32.24 -34.12 4.31
N SER A 863 31.28 -34.95 4.68
CA SER A 863 30.76 -35.99 3.81
C SER A 863 29.33 -36.37 4.14
N VAL A 864 28.54 -36.68 3.12
CA VAL A 864 27.19 -37.22 3.26
C VAL A 864 27.05 -38.52 2.45
N SER A 865 26.36 -39.50 3.03
CA SER A 865 25.93 -40.68 2.29
C SER A 865 24.53 -40.44 1.74
N VAL A 866 24.38 -40.59 0.42
CA VAL A 866 23.10 -40.36 -0.27
C VAL A 866 22.60 -41.67 -0.89
N PRO A 867 21.28 -41.96 -0.87
CA PRO A 867 20.75 -43.22 -1.36
C PRO A 867 20.93 -43.39 -2.88
N GLY A 868 21.15 -44.64 -3.32
CA GLY A 868 21.07 -45.02 -4.72
C GLY A 868 19.63 -44.93 -5.23
N THR A 869 19.42 -44.45 -6.46
CA THR A 869 18.08 -44.18 -7.01
C THR A 869 17.51 -45.36 -7.80
N GLY A 870 18.20 -46.50 -7.80
CA GLY A 870 17.74 -47.74 -8.40
C GLY A 870 18.38 -48.05 -9.75
N ASN A 871 17.94 -49.14 -10.37
CA ASN A 871 18.38 -49.58 -11.70
C ASN A 871 17.23 -49.56 -12.72
N GLN A 872 16.13 -48.88 -12.40
CA GLN A 872 14.97 -48.72 -13.27
C GLN A 872 15.33 -47.77 -14.42
N GLN A 873 14.60 -47.85 -15.54
CA GLN A 873 14.81 -47.01 -16.71
C GLN A 873 13.50 -46.27 -17.05
N PRO A 874 13.50 -44.92 -17.07
CA PRO A 874 14.65 -44.04 -16.76
C PRO A 874 15.05 -44.10 -15.27
N ILE A 875 16.30 -43.80 -14.96
CA ILE A 875 16.79 -43.74 -13.57
C ILE A 875 16.25 -42.44 -12.97
N PRO A 876 15.46 -42.46 -11.88
CA PRO A 876 14.85 -41.24 -11.34
C PRO A 876 15.89 -40.32 -10.70
N PHE A 877 15.66 -39.02 -10.85
CA PHE A 877 16.26 -37.99 -10.00
C PHE A 877 15.54 -37.95 -8.65
N ILE A 878 16.30 -37.78 -7.58
CA ILE A 878 15.77 -37.56 -6.24
C ILE A 878 16.57 -36.46 -5.57
N ASN A 879 16.00 -35.91 -4.50
CA ASN A 879 16.60 -34.83 -3.74
C ASN A 879 17.08 -35.33 -2.37
N THR A 880 18.19 -34.80 -1.89
CA THR A 880 18.66 -34.99 -0.50
C THR A 880 19.33 -33.71 -0.04
N SER A 881 19.26 -33.44 1.25
CA SER A 881 19.85 -32.24 1.84
C SER A 881 21.00 -32.57 2.77
N PHE A 882 22.03 -31.73 2.80
CA PHE A 882 23.11 -31.76 3.77
C PHE A 882 23.63 -30.35 4.00
N ASP A 883 24.26 -30.12 5.15
CA ASP A 883 24.79 -28.80 5.47
C ASP A 883 26.27 -28.71 5.11
N ILE A 884 26.67 -27.56 4.57
CA ILE A 884 28.07 -27.15 4.43
C ILE A 884 28.31 -25.92 5.29
N GLU A 885 29.49 -25.85 5.91
CA GLU A 885 29.89 -24.72 6.75
C GLU A 885 31.00 -23.94 6.03
N ILE A 886 30.75 -22.65 5.81
CA ILE A 886 31.68 -21.70 5.24
C ILE A 886 32.34 -20.94 6.39
N THR A 887 33.67 -20.99 6.48
CA THR A 887 34.41 -20.55 7.67
C THR A 887 34.80 -19.07 7.66
N GLU A 888 34.77 -18.41 6.50
CA GLU A 888 35.12 -17.00 6.35
C GLU A 888 34.32 -16.40 5.19
N ALA A 889 33.87 -15.14 5.33
CA ALA A 889 33.23 -14.41 4.25
C ALA A 889 34.25 -14.04 3.15
N GLY A 890 33.78 -13.84 1.93
CA GLY A 890 34.59 -13.52 0.76
C GLY A 890 34.71 -14.68 -0.23
N ALA A 891 35.76 -14.64 -1.04
CA ALA A 891 36.02 -15.64 -2.07
C ALA A 891 36.49 -16.97 -1.46
N GLY A 892 36.00 -18.09 -2.00
CA GLY A 892 36.41 -19.45 -1.62
C GLY A 892 36.29 -20.42 -2.80
N GLU A 893 36.61 -21.68 -2.58
CA GLU A 893 36.47 -22.74 -3.59
C GLU A 893 35.87 -23.97 -2.92
N LEU A 894 34.77 -24.49 -3.46
CA LEU A 894 34.15 -25.73 -3.01
C LEU A 894 34.56 -26.88 -3.94
N ILE A 895 35.15 -27.92 -3.34
CA ILE A 895 35.68 -29.10 -4.04
C ILE A 895 34.90 -30.31 -3.57
N PHE A 896 34.17 -30.95 -4.47
CA PHE A 896 33.59 -32.26 -4.19
C PHE A 896 34.53 -33.37 -4.66
N THR A 897 34.50 -34.51 -3.95
CA THR A 897 35.20 -35.75 -4.33
C THR A 897 34.37 -37.00 -4.01
N ALA A 898 34.64 -38.09 -4.74
CA ALA A 898 34.08 -39.41 -4.48
C ALA A 898 35.06 -40.31 -3.70
N ASP A 899 34.55 -41.28 -2.94
CA ASP A 899 35.35 -42.34 -2.31
C ASP A 899 35.04 -43.73 -2.89
N SER A 900 35.45 -44.81 -2.20
CA SER A 900 35.18 -46.21 -2.61
C SER A 900 33.71 -46.55 -2.93
N GLN A 901 32.76 -45.73 -2.47
CA GLN A 901 31.33 -45.89 -2.70
C GLN A 901 30.83 -45.17 -3.96
N ALA A 902 31.69 -44.42 -4.66
CA ALA A 902 31.37 -43.56 -5.81
C ALA A 902 30.29 -42.50 -5.51
N SER A 903 30.40 -41.36 -6.17
CA SER A 903 29.40 -40.30 -6.03
C SER A 903 28.21 -40.53 -6.97
N PRO A 904 27.05 -39.91 -6.69
CA PRO A 904 25.95 -39.91 -7.64
C PRO A 904 26.29 -39.12 -8.92
N ASN A 905 25.44 -39.22 -9.95
CA ASN A 905 25.44 -38.27 -11.05
C ASN A 905 24.61 -37.07 -10.62
N ILE A 906 25.24 -35.90 -10.56
CA ILE A 906 24.70 -34.68 -9.97
C ILE A 906 24.07 -33.83 -11.08
N ASP A 907 22.88 -33.33 -10.81
CA ASP A 907 22.19 -32.34 -11.63
C ASP A 907 22.59 -30.94 -11.17
N PHE A 908 21.97 -30.46 -10.09
CA PHE A 908 22.25 -29.18 -9.48
C PHE A 908 22.21 -29.24 -7.96
N PHE A 909 22.65 -28.16 -7.34
CA PHE A 909 22.51 -27.90 -5.91
C PHE A 909 21.69 -26.64 -5.70
N GLU A 910 20.66 -26.68 -4.86
CA GLU A 910 20.02 -25.47 -4.34
C GLU A 910 20.63 -25.15 -2.96
N ILE A 911 21.18 -23.96 -2.82
CA ILE A 911 21.86 -23.47 -1.62
C ILE A 911 20.92 -22.54 -0.88
N VAL A 912 20.69 -22.83 0.41
CA VAL A 912 19.81 -22.05 1.30
C VAL A 912 20.55 -21.74 2.60
N PRO A 913 20.52 -20.51 3.12
CA PRO A 913 21.12 -20.21 4.41
C PRO A 913 20.42 -20.96 5.55
N LYS A 914 21.20 -21.55 6.46
CA LYS A 914 20.68 -22.21 7.66
C LYS A 914 21.00 -21.42 8.92
N GLU A 915 22.28 -21.12 9.13
CA GLU A 915 22.77 -20.36 10.29
C GLU A 915 23.94 -19.48 9.84
N LEU A 916 23.69 -18.20 9.61
CA LEU A 916 24.73 -17.27 9.17
C LEU A 916 25.37 -16.55 10.35
N GLU A 917 26.69 -16.41 10.32
CA GLU A 917 27.42 -15.53 11.24
C GLU A 917 26.97 -14.07 11.05
N ALA A 918 27.22 -13.22 12.05
CA ALA A 918 26.98 -11.78 11.92
C ALA A 918 27.79 -11.25 10.73
N GLY A 919 27.09 -10.61 9.78
CA GLY A 919 27.75 -10.04 8.61
C GLY A 919 28.67 -8.86 8.99
N PRO A 920 29.46 -8.33 8.04
CA PRO A 920 30.19 -7.08 8.25
C PRO A 920 29.23 -5.96 8.68
N HIS A 921 29.77 -4.90 9.26
CA HIS A 921 29.01 -3.70 9.59
C HIS A 921 28.45 -3.07 8.32
N GLY A 922 27.18 -3.38 8.07
CA GLY A 922 26.39 -3.12 6.86
C GLY A 922 25.03 -2.55 7.22
N GLU A 923 24.14 -2.37 6.24
CA GLU A 923 22.78 -1.82 6.45
C GLU A 923 21.99 -2.58 7.52
N GLU A 924 22.08 -3.91 7.50
CA GLU A 924 21.41 -4.85 8.41
C GLU A 924 22.18 -5.09 9.73
N ASN A 925 23.41 -4.58 9.84
CA ASN A 925 24.26 -4.66 11.04
C ASN A 925 25.04 -3.35 11.26
N PRO A 926 24.36 -2.21 11.42
CA PRO A 926 25.02 -0.92 11.44
C PRO A 926 25.85 -0.73 12.71
N ILE A 927 26.87 0.10 12.63
CA ILE A 927 27.62 0.52 13.82
C ILE A 927 26.72 1.45 14.63
N ILE A 928 26.39 1.03 15.85
CA ILE A 928 25.60 1.86 16.76
C ILE A 928 26.51 2.92 17.37
N LEU A 929 26.22 4.19 17.09
CA LEU A 929 26.93 5.33 17.64
C LEU A 929 26.34 5.69 19.00
N SER A 930 27.18 5.66 20.03
CA SER A 930 26.86 6.16 21.37
C SER A 930 27.57 7.50 21.62
N ASP A 931 27.45 8.05 22.83
CA ASP A 931 28.21 9.23 23.26
C ASP A 931 29.73 8.96 23.44
N ASP A 932 30.19 7.69 23.32
CA ASP A 932 31.59 7.30 23.44
C ASP A 932 32.32 7.27 22.09
N GLU A 933 33.66 7.28 22.12
CA GLU A 933 34.51 7.07 20.96
C GLU A 933 34.40 5.63 20.42
N VAL A 934 34.21 5.50 19.11
CA VAL A 934 34.14 4.19 18.41
C VAL A 934 35.35 4.03 17.49
N ILE A 935 36.04 2.90 17.58
CA ILE A 935 37.14 2.55 16.66
C ILE A 935 36.76 1.27 15.93
N ILE A 936 36.82 1.31 14.61
CA ILE A 936 36.43 0.22 13.71
C ILE A 936 37.63 -0.15 12.86
N GLU A 937 37.90 -1.45 12.77
CA GLU A 937 38.86 -2.02 11.82
C GLU A 937 38.19 -2.08 10.43
N ALA A 938 38.84 -1.55 9.40
CA ALA A 938 38.21 -1.34 8.10
C ALA A 938 37.74 -2.65 7.44
N GLU A 939 38.40 -3.77 7.73
CA GLU A 939 38.02 -5.10 7.25
C GLU A 939 36.69 -5.61 7.80
N THR A 940 36.14 -4.95 8.83
CA THR A 940 34.84 -5.30 9.42
C THR A 940 33.68 -4.56 8.77
N LEU A 941 33.94 -3.61 7.87
CA LEU A 941 32.94 -2.82 7.15
C LEU A 941 32.48 -3.53 5.87
N GLU A 942 31.31 -3.16 5.35
CA GLU A 942 30.77 -3.73 4.12
C GLU A 942 31.59 -3.28 2.89
N LEU A 943 32.40 -4.18 2.34
CA LEU A 943 33.11 -3.98 1.09
C LEU A 943 32.23 -4.43 -0.08
N ASP A 944 31.84 -3.49 -0.94
CA ASP A 944 30.96 -3.73 -2.08
C ASP A 944 31.66 -3.47 -3.43
N GLY A 945 31.10 -4.08 -4.49
CA GLY A 945 31.68 -4.10 -5.83
C GLY A 945 32.64 -5.28 -6.04
N GLN A 946 33.33 -5.32 -7.19
CA GLN A 946 34.10 -6.49 -7.65
C GLN A 946 35.63 -6.30 -7.64
N GLY A 947 36.13 -5.17 -7.12
CA GLY A 947 37.55 -4.79 -7.22
C GLY A 947 38.35 -4.71 -5.92
N GLY A 948 37.70 -4.66 -4.75
CA GLY A 948 38.33 -4.38 -3.46
C GLY A 948 38.94 -5.62 -2.83
N GLU A 949 39.93 -5.44 -1.96
CA GLU A 949 40.61 -6.56 -1.28
C GLU A 949 40.96 -6.22 0.17
N ILE A 950 40.87 -7.21 1.05
CA ILE A 950 41.41 -7.15 2.41
C ILE A 950 42.82 -7.75 2.37
N GLU A 951 43.86 -6.95 2.56
CA GLU A 951 45.25 -7.39 2.47
C GLU A 951 45.91 -7.49 3.85
N SER A 952 46.76 -8.50 4.05
CA SER A 952 47.63 -8.54 5.22
C SER A 952 48.80 -7.56 5.09
N LYS A 953 49.04 -6.73 6.11
CA LYS A 953 50.10 -5.72 6.12
C LYS A 953 50.78 -5.59 7.47
N ASP A 954 52.09 -5.81 7.49
CA ASP A 954 52.93 -5.54 8.66
C ASP A 954 52.82 -4.05 9.06
N GLY A 955 52.32 -3.81 10.27
CA GLY A 955 52.13 -2.47 10.85
C GLY A 955 50.68 -1.94 10.85
N ALA A 956 49.73 -2.66 10.25
CA ALA A 956 48.29 -2.40 10.42
C ALA A 956 47.81 -2.81 11.83
N SER A 957 46.71 -2.24 12.30
CA SER A 957 46.24 -2.37 13.70
C SER A 957 45.95 -3.83 14.09
N GLU A 958 45.23 -4.58 13.24
CA GLU A 958 45.00 -6.03 13.37
C GLU A 958 45.73 -6.84 12.28
N GLY A 959 46.74 -6.22 11.65
CA GLY A 959 47.53 -6.85 10.59
C GLY A 959 46.82 -6.98 9.24
N LYS A 960 45.59 -6.46 9.10
CA LYS A 960 44.81 -6.37 7.85
C LYS A 960 44.49 -4.92 7.52
N LEU A 961 44.21 -4.63 6.25
CA LEU A 961 43.71 -3.34 5.76
C LEU A 961 42.82 -3.57 4.52
N VAL A 962 41.97 -2.60 4.17
CA VAL A 962 41.13 -2.65 2.96
C VAL A 962 41.75 -1.77 1.87
N GLY A 963 41.98 -2.34 0.70
CA GLY A 963 42.59 -1.67 -0.44
C GLY A 963 41.81 -1.85 -1.74
N TRP A 964 42.38 -1.30 -2.83
CA TRP A 964 41.84 -1.43 -4.19
C TRP A 964 40.44 -0.85 -4.39
N LEU A 965 40.11 0.20 -3.65
CA LEU A 965 38.87 0.97 -3.84
C LEU A 965 38.93 1.75 -5.17
N GLY A 966 37.78 1.91 -5.83
CA GLY A 966 37.63 2.56 -7.13
C GLY A 966 37.73 1.62 -8.34
N LYS A 967 37.97 2.18 -9.53
CA LYS A 967 38.01 1.43 -10.80
C LYS A 967 39.31 0.64 -10.95
N THR A 968 39.27 -0.65 -10.67
CA THR A 968 40.40 -1.56 -10.85
C THR A 968 40.26 -2.41 -12.11
N THR A 969 41.30 -3.16 -12.46
CA THR A 969 41.23 -4.18 -13.53
C THR A 969 40.34 -5.38 -13.18
N ARG A 970 39.93 -5.51 -11.91
CA ARG A 970 39.06 -6.58 -11.40
C ARG A 970 37.60 -6.15 -11.30
N GLY A 971 37.32 -4.85 -11.40
CA GLY A 971 35.99 -4.27 -11.20
C GLY A 971 36.05 -2.98 -10.39
N ASN A 972 34.91 -2.32 -10.24
CA ASN A 972 34.78 -1.15 -9.37
C ASN A 972 34.46 -1.58 -7.94
N ALA A 973 35.05 -0.94 -6.92
CA ALA A 973 34.78 -1.26 -5.51
C ALA A 973 34.72 -0.03 -4.59
N TRP A 974 34.00 -0.16 -3.49
CA TRP A 974 33.85 0.88 -2.46
C TRP A 974 33.60 0.25 -1.09
N LEU A 975 33.94 0.97 -0.03
CA LEU A 975 33.76 0.53 1.36
C LEU A 975 32.62 1.31 2.00
N ASN A 976 31.56 0.63 2.39
CA ASN A 976 30.39 1.20 3.04
C ASN A 976 30.53 1.09 4.57
N MET A 977 30.37 2.22 5.25
CA MET A 977 30.28 2.31 6.69
C MET A 977 28.88 2.75 7.07
N TRP A 978 28.07 1.81 7.51
CA TRP A 978 26.71 2.05 7.98
C TRP A 978 26.71 2.37 9.47
N LEU A 979 26.05 3.46 9.84
CA LEU A 979 26.07 4.06 11.18
C LEU A 979 24.63 4.26 11.63
N ASN A 980 24.32 3.97 12.89
CA ASN A 980 23.01 4.26 13.46
C ASN A 980 23.19 5.20 14.66
N SER A 981 22.67 6.42 14.55
CA SER A 981 22.78 7.45 15.57
C SER A 981 21.50 7.56 16.38
N ASP A 982 21.63 7.77 17.70
CA ASP A 982 20.51 8.00 18.61
C ASP A 982 19.85 9.38 18.47
N LYS A 983 20.55 10.32 17.81
CA LYS A 983 20.08 11.67 17.48
C LYS A 983 20.91 12.27 16.36
N SER A 984 20.39 13.28 15.67
CA SER A 984 21.20 14.04 14.70
C SER A 984 22.33 14.79 15.41
N ALA A 985 23.59 14.60 14.95
CA ALA A 985 24.77 15.24 15.54
C ALA A 985 25.96 15.31 14.57
N GLU A 986 26.95 16.15 14.88
CA GLU A 986 28.23 16.15 14.17
C GLU A 986 29.20 15.12 14.73
N TYR A 987 29.89 14.42 13.84
CA TYR A 987 30.90 13.43 14.16
C TYR A 987 32.21 13.73 13.42
N ASP A 988 33.29 13.59 14.17
CA ASP A 988 34.65 13.66 13.68
C ASP A 988 35.11 12.24 13.29
N ILE A 989 35.42 12.03 12.00
CA ILE A 989 35.90 10.76 11.43
C ILE A 989 37.40 10.86 11.17
N GLU A 990 38.18 10.03 11.84
CA GLU A 990 39.63 9.90 11.65
C GLU A 990 39.96 8.56 10.99
N VAL A 991 40.49 8.61 9.76
CA VAL A 991 40.86 7.46 8.97
C VAL A 991 42.37 7.25 9.05
N LYS A 992 42.81 6.11 9.56
CA LYS A 992 44.19 5.63 9.47
C LYS A 992 44.37 4.92 8.14
N TYR A 993 45.34 5.37 7.34
CA TYR A 993 45.55 4.87 5.98
C TYR A 993 47.04 4.65 5.65
N PHE A 994 47.26 3.81 4.64
CA PHE A 994 48.55 3.62 3.97
C PHE A 994 48.41 4.02 2.50
N ALA A 995 49.25 4.94 2.02
CA ALA A 995 49.22 5.40 0.63
C ALA A 995 50.56 5.15 -0.09
N GLY A 996 50.51 4.40 -1.20
CA GLY A 996 51.68 4.12 -2.05
C GLY A 996 52.11 5.29 -2.94
N ALA A 997 51.21 6.25 -3.17
CA ALA A 997 51.43 7.49 -3.93
C ALA A 997 50.45 8.56 -3.43
N ASN A 998 50.65 9.83 -3.80
CA ASN A 998 49.68 10.88 -3.49
C ASN A 998 48.37 10.60 -4.24
N ASN A 999 47.27 10.49 -3.51
CA ASN A 999 45.97 10.13 -4.05
C ASN A 999 44.84 10.82 -3.25
N VAL A 1000 43.60 10.68 -3.70
CA VAL A 1000 42.43 11.31 -3.07
C VAL A 1000 41.38 10.26 -2.74
N LEU A 1001 40.99 10.13 -1.48
CA LEU A 1001 39.90 9.27 -1.02
C LEU A 1001 38.60 10.08 -0.99
N TYR A 1002 37.59 9.64 -1.74
CA TYR A 1002 36.28 10.28 -1.76
C TYR A 1002 35.35 9.60 -0.77
N TYR A 1003 34.39 10.36 -0.24
CA TYR A 1003 33.32 9.81 0.57
C TYR A 1003 31.96 10.45 0.23
N GLU A 1004 30.90 9.65 0.35
CA GLU A 1004 29.53 9.94 -0.08
C GLU A 1004 28.56 9.51 1.02
N ASN A 1005 27.52 10.31 1.29
CA ASN A 1005 26.48 9.98 2.26
C ASN A 1005 25.41 9.02 1.66
N ILE A 1006 24.42 8.61 2.45
CA ILE A 1006 23.33 7.73 2.00
C ILE A 1006 22.46 8.36 0.90
N ASP A 1007 22.35 9.70 0.89
CA ASP A 1007 21.59 10.50 -0.07
C ASP A 1007 22.23 10.64 -1.47
N GLY A 1008 23.38 9.99 -1.68
CA GLY A 1008 24.08 10.02 -2.97
C GLY A 1008 24.90 11.30 -3.23
N SER A 1009 24.89 12.26 -2.31
CA SER A 1009 25.68 13.49 -2.44
C SER A 1009 27.16 13.21 -2.13
N VAL A 1010 28.06 13.81 -2.92
CA VAL A 1010 29.51 13.75 -2.63
C VAL A 1010 29.80 14.63 -1.43
N SER A 1011 29.86 14.03 -0.25
CA SER A 1011 30.11 14.71 1.02
C SER A 1011 31.52 15.30 1.11
N GLY A 1012 32.49 14.83 0.30
CA GLY A 1012 33.77 15.49 0.15
C GLY A 1012 34.88 14.60 -0.42
N SER A 1013 36.12 15.10 -0.32
CA SER A 1013 37.32 14.38 -0.73
C SER A 1013 38.47 14.66 0.22
N ILE A 1014 39.32 13.66 0.45
CA ILE A 1014 40.42 13.71 1.40
C ILE A 1014 41.73 13.51 0.64
N GLU A 1015 42.63 14.49 0.71
CA GLU A 1015 43.99 14.32 0.18
C GLU A 1015 44.78 13.35 1.08
N CYS A 1016 45.27 12.26 0.47
CA CYS A 1016 46.10 11.24 1.11
C CYS A 1016 47.52 11.28 0.50
N PRO A 1017 48.45 12.07 1.06
CA PRO A 1017 49.85 12.06 0.63
C PRO A 1017 50.49 10.68 0.78
N THR A 1018 51.53 10.42 -0.01
CA THR A 1018 52.31 9.17 0.06
C THR A 1018 52.87 8.97 1.47
N THR A 1019 52.55 7.83 2.09
CA THR A 1019 52.98 7.52 3.47
C THR A 1019 54.06 6.44 3.53
N SER A 1020 54.28 5.69 2.43
CA SER A 1020 55.21 4.57 2.37
C SER A 1020 56.62 4.90 2.92
N PRO A 1021 57.15 4.14 3.90
CA PRO A 1021 56.68 2.82 4.36
C PRO A 1021 55.72 2.83 5.57
N ASN A 1022 55.29 3.99 6.08
CA ASN A 1022 54.51 4.11 7.32
C ASN A 1022 53.01 4.36 7.05
N PHE A 1023 52.18 4.28 8.10
CA PHE A 1023 50.78 4.72 8.09
C PHE A 1023 50.67 6.20 8.48
N SER A 1024 49.59 6.86 8.07
CA SER A 1024 49.21 8.20 8.50
C SER A 1024 47.74 8.24 8.87
N THR A 1025 47.28 9.32 9.50
CA THR A 1025 45.87 9.55 9.81
C THR A 1025 45.39 10.83 9.15
N VAL A 1026 44.12 10.85 8.78
CA VAL A 1026 43.45 12.04 8.26
C VAL A 1026 42.06 12.15 8.86
N LYS A 1027 41.65 13.37 9.17
CA LYS A 1027 40.42 13.64 9.91
C LYS A 1027 39.50 14.57 9.11
N PHE A 1028 38.23 14.24 9.07
CA PHE A 1028 37.17 15.06 8.47
C PHE A 1028 35.91 14.99 9.34
N ARG A 1029 34.94 15.85 9.05
CA ARG A 1029 33.72 15.98 9.83
C ARG A 1029 32.51 15.68 8.97
N VAL A 1030 31.54 15.00 9.55
CA VAL A 1030 30.26 14.64 8.93
C VAL A 1030 29.12 14.97 9.88
N SER A 1031 27.99 15.36 9.31
CA SER A 1031 26.72 15.43 10.03
C SER A 1031 25.95 14.15 9.76
N LEU A 1032 25.54 13.45 10.82
CA LEU A 1032 24.72 12.23 10.72
C LEU A 1032 23.34 12.53 11.30
N ASN A 1033 22.31 11.97 10.68
CA ASN A 1033 20.93 12.11 11.14
C ASN A 1033 20.62 11.09 12.25
N GLU A 1034 19.55 11.34 13.01
CA GLU A 1034 18.95 10.32 13.87
C GLU A 1034 18.47 9.12 13.04
N GLY A 1035 18.82 7.91 13.48
CA GLY A 1035 18.55 6.67 12.76
C GLY A 1035 19.72 6.20 11.90
N LEU A 1036 19.40 5.41 10.88
CA LEU A 1036 20.38 4.73 10.03
C LEU A 1036 20.93 5.68 8.94
N ASP A 1037 22.24 5.72 8.81
CA ASP A 1037 22.99 6.55 7.86
C ASP A 1037 24.16 5.75 7.25
N ARG A 1038 24.75 6.23 6.15
CA ARG A 1038 25.84 5.53 5.44
C ARG A 1038 26.93 6.50 4.97
N ILE A 1039 28.18 6.14 5.22
CA ILE A 1039 29.35 6.79 4.61
C ILE A 1039 30.04 5.78 3.68
N LYS A 1040 30.04 6.07 2.39
CA LYS A 1040 30.68 5.24 1.35
C LYS A 1040 32.02 5.82 0.95
N PHE A 1041 33.11 5.09 1.16
CA PHE A 1041 34.47 5.46 0.76
C PHE A 1041 34.84 4.85 -0.60
N PHE A 1042 35.34 5.66 -1.53
CA PHE A 1042 35.73 5.20 -2.86
C PHE A 1042 36.82 6.07 -3.52
N ASN A 1043 37.29 5.63 -4.69
CA ASN A 1043 38.19 6.39 -5.55
C ASN A 1043 37.67 6.41 -7.00
N ASN A 1044 37.99 7.47 -7.75
CA ASN A 1044 37.58 7.59 -9.16
C ASN A 1044 38.33 6.61 -10.09
N ASP A 1045 39.60 6.33 -9.78
CA ASP A 1045 40.50 5.37 -10.44
C ASP A 1045 41.07 4.42 -9.38
N ALA A 1046 41.70 3.30 -9.78
CA ALA A 1046 42.33 2.34 -8.85
C ALA A 1046 43.20 3.05 -7.79
N SER A 1047 42.75 2.96 -6.54
CA SER A 1047 43.40 3.63 -5.42
C SER A 1047 44.74 3.02 -5.04
N THR A 1048 45.66 3.87 -4.59
CA THR A 1048 46.85 3.47 -3.83
C THR A 1048 46.68 3.70 -2.33
N VAL A 1049 45.48 4.16 -1.90
CA VAL A 1049 45.11 4.41 -0.50
C VAL A 1049 44.38 3.19 0.02
N ASN A 1050 44.96 2.62 1.06
CA ASN A 1050 44.43 1.49 1.80
C ASN A 1050 44.00 1.97 3.19
N ILE A 1051 42.81 1.60 3.63
CA ILE A 1051 42.22 2.00 4.91
C ILE A 1051 42.49 0.90 5.95
N ASP A 1052 43.03 1.28 7.10
CA ASP A 1052 43.36 0.38 8.22
C ASP A 1052 42.27 0.45 9.29
N THR A 1053 42.11 1.63 9.92
CA THR A 1053 41.10 1.85 10.97
C THR A 1053 40.35 3.15 10.75
N ILE A 1054 39.11 3.19 11.22
CA ILE A 1054 38.28 4.38 11.25
C ILE A 1054 37.87 4.64 12.70
N LYS A 1055 38.19 5.83 13.19
CA LYS A 1055 37.82 6.32 14.51
C LYS A 1055 36.74 7.38 14.38
N ILE A 1056 35.67 7.22 15.14
CA ILE A 1056 34.49 8.09 15.14
C ILE A 1056 34.36 8.72 16.53
N THR A 1057 34.21 10.04 16.58
CA THR A 1057 34.05 10.77 17.84
C THR A 1057 32.94 11.80 17.70
N LYS A 1058 31.94 11.75 18.59
CA LYS A 1058 30.86 12.74 18.66
C LYS A 1058 31.43 14.11 19.05
N VAL A 1059 30.97 15.16 18.39
CA VAL A 1059 31.38 16.54 18.73
C VAL A 1059 30.51 17.03 19.90
N GLU A 1060 31.12 17.33 21.04
CA GLU A 1060 30.40 17.92 22.19
C GLU A 1060 29.96 19.36 21.88
N GLU A 1061 28.67 19.67 22.08
CA GLU A 1061 28.17 21.05 22.01
C GLU A 1061 28.66 21.85 23.24
N GLU A 1062 29.32 22.98 23.01
CA GLU A 1062 29.66 23.91 24.10
C GLU A 1062 28.37 24.47 24.74
N VAL A 1063 28.05 24.02 25.95
CA VAL A 1063 27.00 24.62 26.78
C VAL A 1063 27.46 26.01 27.22
N ILE A 1064 26.90 27.06 26.60
CA ILE A 1064 27.04 28.43 27.08
C ILE A 1064 26.09 28.59 28.29
N GLU A 1065 26.61 28.47 29.52
CA GLU A 1065 25.87 28.82 30.73
C GLU A 1065 25.60 30.34 30.80
N GLU A 1066 24.37 30.77 30.47
CA GLU A 1066 23.90 32.11 30.82
C GLU A 1066 23.72 32.25 32.34
N GLN A 1067 24.62 32.99 32.98
CA GLN A 1067 24.47 33.47 34.35
C GLN A 1067 23.28 34.44 34.47
N THR A 1068 22.08 33.94 34.76
CA THR A 1068 20.94 34.76 35.19
C THR A 1068 20.91 34.89 36.72
N GLY A 1069 21.75 35.79 37.23
CA GLY A 1069 21.65 36.26 38.61
C GLY A 1069 20.69 37.45 38.73
N ILE A 1070 19.40 37.22 38.93
CA ILE A 1070 18.48 38.26 39.46
C ILE A 1070 17.54 37.67 40.53
N ASN A 1071 17.85 38.03 41.79
CA ASN A 1071 16.96 37.95 42.93
C ASN A 1071 15.71 38.83 42.70
N MET A 1072 14.51 38.28 42.86
CA MET A 1072 13.32 39.08 43.15
C MET A 1072 12.86 38.84 44.59
N THR A 1073 12.84 39.95 45.34
CA THR A 1073 12.01 40.10 46.55
C THR A 1073 10.92 41.11 46.22
N VAL A 1074 9.68 40.71 46.55
CA VAL A 1074 8.38 41.40 46.50
C VAL A 1074 7.69 41.45 45.14
#